data_AF-A0A7X2Z379-F1
#
_entry.id   AF-A0A7X2Z379-F1
#
_cell.length_a   1.000
_cell.length_b   1.000
_cell.length_c   1.000
_cell.angle_alpha   90.00
_cell.angle_beta   90.00
_cell.angle_gamma   90.00
#
_symmetry.space_group_name_H-M   'P 1'
#
loop_
_entity.id
_entity.type
_entity.pdbx_description
1 polymer ?
#
loop_
_entity_poly.entity_id
_entity_poly.type
_entity_poly.pdbx_seq_one_letter_code
_entity_poly.pdbx_strand_id
1 'polypeptide(L)'
;MQAYFPAHDAIARHTAGGHTKRVLAAVASRHIGAHPPEPLMYRVHSRRGFRRLEDCRYDMDLMQRWPELSAGQFVYVWAMLWAEQDGETPFAVSCYSPVKIYINGSLAFQSNLNDDVFPDRRAFFRAKTRKGRNDIVLEFVAVETGCGGIFGTGSVKGAPMHFLNPTRAGRGCEGWVYSRPQQARWRTLPGWRGCHPVESMPGSHVLDPGDDSEQGLHKLKLNHTDPFAPLLLDRDGVPAPDRLNECGEYTAWYPQDEWTPEELRSGCFHRLLGVKPGAKAFAWCKLELRGALRADLRLEGRYAGKIAVYVGGKLVFQGKEESGRIDISLQEIRFGTQDLVVESTCGGEDWGFEFNEPQIACASSPQAVLRLVRPYPIEGMRDHWLYLGAFSAENAPSAAEVPAIDRLFGQGQEATYWRVDRPECWVRPYLETPLYGRWNYPLGVTLYGLLRTGAALSAPHYTEYAAGHIEQCSKWHDYAEWDRKQYGAPGLNHQLSLIDSLDDCGSFGAAMLTANKLRPLLGVERAAAHIAHYITHVQDRLPDGAFYRTRGTVDFMKGTMWCDDLYMSTPFLSKYYELTGDGRYLDDAALQFLRYKERLFIPELGIMHHVFDDKFGKPNGVPWGRGNGWVIFSLTELLTIMPSEHKLRPELLKFYRELSEGYRKLQSENGMWHQVLTDSESYAEASCTAMFIYAFAHGVRHGWLEEQDLYLEAAVRGWEGLTETCIDKHGNVYGVCRGSGYSFNKLYYKEELDWQLNDTHGIGIVLLAGIEIVQLESELVE
;
A
#
# COMPACT_ATOMS: atom_id res chain seq x y z
N MET A 1 -26.58 -18.43 -20.08
CA MET A 1 -25.79 -18.04 -18.89
C MET A 1 -26.58 -17.00 -18.11
N GLN A 2 -26.61 -17.08 -16.78
CA GLN A 2 -27.42 -16.19 -15.93
C GLN A 2 -26.64 -14.88 -15.68
N ALA A 3 -27.29 -13.72 -15.80
CA ALA A 3 -26.69 -12.42 -15.47
C ALA A 3 -26.23 -12.40 -14.00
N TYR A 4 -25.20 -11.61 -13.69
CA TYR A 4 -24.62 -11.53 -12.35
C TYR A 4 -25.59 -10.91 -11.31
N PHE A 5 -26.60 -10.20 -11.79
CA PHE A 5 -27.66 -9.58 -11.00
C PHE A 5 -29.00 -9.69 -11.75
N PRO A 6 -30.15 -9.48 -11.07
CA PRO A 6 -31.46 -9.47 -11.72
C PRO A 6 -31.54 -8.46 -12.86
N ALA A 7 -32.17 -8.83 -13.98
CA ALA A 7 -32.18 -7.98 -15.18
C ALA A 7 -32.75 -6.57 -14.98
N HIS A 8 -33.63 -6.35 -13.99
CA HIS A 8 -34.15 -5.02 -13.65
C HIS A 8 -33.11 -4.08 -13.03
N ASP A 9 -31.99 -4.62 -12.55
CA ASP A 9 -30.87 -3.88 -11.99
C ASP A 9 -29.81 -3.51 -13.03
N ALA A 10 -29.92 -4.01 -14.27
CA ALA A 10 -28.99 -3.69 -15.35
C ALA A 10 -28.95 -2.19 -15.67
N ILE A 11 -27.76 -1.60 -15.74
CA ILE A 11 -27.61 -0.17 -16.01
C ILE A 11 -28.20 0.25 -17.37
N ALA A 12 -28.18 -0.67 -18.35
CA ALA A 12 -28.81 -0.47 -19.66
C ALA A 12 -30.30 -0.06 -19.56
N ARG A 13 -31.02 -0.51 -18.53
CA ARG A 13 -32.45 -0.19 -18.33
C ARG A 13 -32.70 1.15 -17.64
N HIS A 14 -31.69 1.73 -17.00
CA HIS A 14 -31.80 2.97 -16.23
C HIS A 14 -31.18 4.18 -16.95
N THR A 15 -30.49 3.94 -18.06
CA THR A 15 -30.02 4.99 -18.95
C THR A 15 -31.04 5.12 -20.07
N ALA A 16 -31.93 6.12 -19.99
CA ALA A 16 -32.96 6.36 -21.01
C ALA A 16 -32.32 6.45 -22.42
N GLY A 17 -32.42 5.37 -23.21
CA GLY A 17 -31.81 5.26 -24.53
C GLY A 17 -30.31 4.94 -24.57
N GLY A 18 -29.72 4.32 -23.54
CA GLY A 18 -28.37 3.73 -23.66
C GLY A 18 -27.21 4.73 -23.70
N HIS A 19 -27.33 5.91 -23.09
CA HIS A 19 -26.23 6.89 -23.10
C HIS A 19 -24.98 6.37 -22.37
N THR A 20 -24.02 5.86 -23.15
CA THR A 20 -22.70 5.37 -22.71
C THR A 20 -21.99 6.33 -21.75
N LYS A 21 -22.10 7.65 -21.98
CA LYS A 21 -21.58 8.69 -21.08
C LYS A 21 -22.10 8.60 -19.63
N ARG A 22 -23.38 8.21 -19.43
CA ARG A 22 -23.96 8.02 -18.09
C ARG A 22 -23.43 6.77 -17.41
N VAL A 23 -23.19 5.69 -18.16
CA VAL A 23 -22.56 4.46 -17.65
C VAL A 23 -21.16 4.78 -17.16
N LEU A 24 -20.35 5.50 -17.96
CA LEU A 24 -19.01 5.95 -17.57
C LEU A 24 -19.04 6.76 -16.27
N ALA A 25 -19.93 7.75 -16.18
CA ALA A 25 -20.07 8.58 -14.98
C ALA A 25 -20.47 7.75 -13.74
N ALA A 26 -21.36 6.75 -13.89
CA ALA A 26 -21.80 5.90 -12.80
C ALA A 26 -20.66 5.01 -12.27
N VAL A 27 -19.94 4.31 -13.16
CA VAL A 27 -18.81 3.45 -12.79
C VAL A 27 -17.66 4.25 -12.16
N ALA A 28 -17.28 5.38 -12.78
CA ALA A 28 -16.23 6.24 -12.25
C ALA A 28 -16.59 6.81 -10.87
N SER A 29 -17.81 7.32 -10.71
CA SER A 29 -18.27 7.87 -9.43
C SER A 29 -18.42 6.79 -8.36
N ARG A 30 -18.81 5.56 -8.74
CA ARG A 30 -18.89 4.43 -7.81
C ARG A 30 -17.51 4.07 -7.25
N HIS A 31 -16.49 4.03 -8.10
CA HIS A 31 -15.11 3.78 -7.66
C HIS A 31 -14.60 4.90 -6.75
N ILE A 32 -14.74 6.16 -7.14
CA ILE A 32 -14.27 7.30 -6.33
C ILE A 32 -14.99 7.37 -4.99
N GLY A 33 -16.31 7.19 -4.98
CA GLY A 33 -17.12 7.23 -3.76
C GLY A 33 -16.80 6.10 -2.78
N ALA A 34 -16.30 4.97 -3.28
CA ALA A 34 -15.85 3.86 -2.43
C ALA A 34 -14.42 4.02 -1.90
N HIS A 35 -13.61 4.90 -2.51
CA HIS A 35 -12.18 5.05 -2.21
C HIS A 35 -11.79 6.54 -2.16
N PRO A 36 -12.36 7.34 -1.24
CA PRO A 36 -12.07 8.76 -1.18
C PRO A 36 -10.57 9.04 -0.89
N PRO A 37 -10.06 10.22 -1.27
CA PRO A 37 -8.73 10.66 -0.84
C PRO A 37 -8.62 10.70 0.69
N GLU A 38 -7.62 10.00 1.22
CA GLU A 38 -7.37 9.91 2.66
C GLU A 38 -5.90 10.24 2.98
N PRO A 39 -5.62 10.95 4.09
CA PRO A 39 -4.27 11.31 4.47
C PRO A 39 -3.46 10.09 4.92
N LEU A 40 -2.14 10.19 4.83
CA LEU A 40 -1.24 9.18 5.38
C LEU A 40 -1.31 9.15 6.91
N MET A 41 -1.13 7.96 7.48
CA MET A 41 -1.01 7.78 8.92
C MET A 41 0.44 7.91 9.35
N TYR A 42 0.73 8.73 10.35
CA TYR A 42 2.09 8.91 10.86
C TYR A 42 2.19 8.25 12.22
N ARG A 43 3.20 7.38 12.39
CA ARG A 43 3.42 6.66 13.65
C ARG A 43 4.84 6.86 14.13
N VAL A 44 5.04 6.78 15.43
CA VAL A 44 6.39 6.62 15.96
C VAL A 44 6.85 5.16 15.80
N HIS A 45 8.08 4.99 15.32
CA HIS A 45 8.76 3.73 15.14
C HIS A 45 10.08 3.74 15.92
N SER A 46 10.33 2.69 16.72
CA SER A 46 11.58 2.51 17.45
C SER A 46 12.52 1.56 16.69
N ARG A 47 13.75 1.99 16.42
CA ARG A 47 14.79 1.11 15.84
C ARG A 47 15.31 0.07 16.81
N ARG A 48 15.01 0.21 18.11
CA ARG A 48 15.37 -0.80 19.13
C ARG A 48 14.50 -2.05 19.04
N GLY A 49 13.35 -1.97 18.36
CA GLY A 49 12.49 -3.11 18.06
C GLY A 49 13.09 -4.08 17.03
N PHE A 50 12.26 -4.99 16.53
CA PHE A 50 12.65 -5.93 15.47
C PHE A 50 12.68 -5.25 14.11
N ARG A 51 13.73 -5.54 13.32
CA ARG A 51 13.88 -4.98 11.98
C ARG A 51 12.89 -5.66 11.04
N ARG A 52 12.23 -4.86 10.21
CA ARG A 52 11.36 -5.37 9.13
C ARG A 52 12.20 -5.58 7.88
N LEU A 53 12.17 -6.77 7.31
CA LEU A 53 12.90 -7.16 6.11
C LEU A 53 12.18 -6.67 4.85
N GLU A 54 12.87 -6.71 3.71
CA GLU A 54 12.33 -6.29 2.41
C GLU A 54 11.07 -7.07 2.00
N ASP A 55 10.89 -8.30 2.50
CA ASP A 55 9.67 -9.10 2.27
C ASP A 55 8.53 -8.81 3.28
N CYS A 56 8.60 -7.66 3.97
CA CYS A 56 7.66 -7.18 4.98
C CYS A 56 7.51 -8.04 6.26
N ARG A 57 8.34 -9.08 6.45
CA ARG A 57 8.38 -9.85 7.72
C ARG A 57 9.38 -9.22 8.70
N TYR A 58 9.27 -9.57 9.99
CA TYR A 58 10.13 -9.05 11.05
C TYR A 58 11.13 -10.12 11.48
N ASP A 59 12.40 -9.76 11.51
CA ASP A 59 13.48 -10.59 12.02
C ASP A 59 13.55 -10.48 13.54
N MET A 60 13.18 -11.57 14.21
CA MET A 60 13.09 -11.70 15.65
C MET A 60 14.21 -12.61 16.17
N ASP A 61 15.47 -12.32 15.85
CA ASP A 61 16.62 -12.96 16.49
C ASP A 61 16.69 -12.58 17.97
N LEU A 62 16.22 -13.49 18.83
CA LEU A 62 16.13 -13.27 20.28
C LEU A 62 17.44 -13.60 20.99
N MET A 63 18.31 -14.41 20.40
CA MET A 63 19.65 -14.65 20.95
C MET A 63 20.55 -13.43 20.83
N GLN A 64 20.39 -12.65 19.75
CA GLN A 64 21.06 -11.35 19.64
C GLN A 64 20.62 -10.38 20.76
N ARG A 65 19.38 -10.51 21.26
CA ARG A 65 18.83 -9.65 22.32
C ARG A 65 19.14 -10.16 23.73
N TRP A 66 19.20 -11.47 23.91
CA TRP A 66 19.50 -12.14 25.17
C TRP A 66 20.65 -13.15 24.97
N PRO A 67 21.92 -12.71 24.95
CA PRO A 67 23.07 -13.61 24.78
C PRO A 67 23.20 -14.67 25.89
N GLU A 68 22.59 -14.43 27.05
CA GLU A 68 22.57 -15.33 28.21
C GLU A 68 21.46 -16.40 28.15
N LEU A 69 20.68 -16.45 27.07
CA LEU A 69 19.56 -17.38 26.93
C LEU A 69 20.04 -18.83 26.97
N SER A 70 19.42 -19.64 27.81
CA SER A 70 19.73 -21.06 27.99
C SER A 70 18.67 -21.94 27.32
N ALA A 71 19.09 -23.08 26.76
CA ALA A 71 18.17 -24.04 26.15
C ALA A 71 17.04 -24.45 27.11
N GLY A 72 15.82 -24.54 26.58
CA GLY A 72 14.60 -24.83 27.35
C GLY A 72 13.90 -23.61 27.96
N GLN A 73 14.53 -22.43 27.95
CA GLN A 73 13.86 -21.19 28.34
C GLN A 73 12.86 -20.72 27.27
N PHE A 74 11.88 -19.92 27.69
CA PHE A 74 10.85 -19.37 26.82
C PHE A 74 11.01 -17.87 26.66
N VAL A 75 10.72 -17.36 25.47
CA VAL A 75 10.62 -15.93 25.21
C VAL A 75 9.35 -15.67 24.42
N TYR A 76 8.59 -14.66 24.86
CA TYR A 76 7.32 -14.28 24.26
C TYR A 76 7.47 -12.99 23.47
N VAL A 77 6.94 -12.98 22.25
CA VAL A 77 6.85 -11.80 21.39
C VAL A 77 5.38 -11.48 21.16
N TRP A 78 4.99 -10.22 21.26
CA TRP A 78 3.59 -9.78 21.18
C TRP A 78 3.43 -8.52 20.34
N ALA A 79 2.45 -8.52 19.44
CA ALA A 79 1.97 -7.32 18.77
C ALA A 79 0.47 -7.35 18.49
N MET A 80 -0.03 -6.22 18.01
CA MET A 80 -1.40 -6.04 17.56
C MET A 80 -1.45 -5.86 16.04
N LEU A 81 -2.40 -6.53 15.39
CA LEU A 81 -2.74 -6.35 13.98
C LEU A 81 -4.18 -5.85 13.86
N TRP A 82 -4.38 -4.77 13.11
CA TRP A 82 -5.71 -4.27 12.78
C TRP A 82 -6.22 -4.93 11.49
N ALA A 83 -7.48 -5.34 11.46
CA ALA A 83 -8.15 -5.85 10.27
C ALA A 83 -9.45 -5.08 10.01
N GLU A 84 -9.70 -4.67 8.77
CA GLU A 84 -10.91 -3.91 8.41
C GLU A 84 -12.19 -4.76 8.39
N GLN A 85 -12.03 -6.07 8.25
CA GLN A 85 -13.12 -7.03 8.16
C GLN A 85 -12.71 -8.38 8.75
N ASP A 86 -13.72 -9.20 9.07
CA ASP A 86 -13.51 -10.59 9.42
C ASP A 86 -12.98 -11.36 8.19
N GLY A 87 -12.08 -12.31 8.41
CA GLY A 87 -11.57 -13.14 7.32
C GLY A 87 -10.41 -14.04 7.71
N GLU A 88 -9.87 -14.74 6.72
CA GLU A 88 -8.62 -15.50 6.86
C GLU A 88 -7.44 -14.70 6.34
N THR A 89 -6.49 -14.45 7.21
CA THR A 89 -5.28 -13.69 6.90
C THR A 89 -4.11 -14.66 6.66
N PRO A 90 -3.37 -14.51 5.54
CA PRO A 90 -2.20 -15.34 5.25
C PRO A 90 -0.97 -14.83 6.01
N PHE A 91 -0.32 -15.72 6.76
CA PHE A 91 0.92 -15.46 7.49
C PHE A 91 2.04 -16.35 6.99
N ALA A 92 3.28 -15.94 7.28
CA ALA A 92 4.44 -16.78 7.06
C ALA A 92 5.45 -16.66 8.20
N VAL A 93 6.12 -17.78 8.48
CA VAL A 93 7.19 -17.88 9.48
C VAL A 93 8.38 -18.67 8.96
N SER A 94 9.57 -18.24 9.33
CA SER A 94 10.82 -19.02 9.24
C SER A 94 11.39 -19.13 10.65
N CYS A 95 11.80 -20.32 11.08
CA CYS A 95 12.08 -20.59 12.49
C CYS A 95 13.59 -20.69 12.74
N TYR A 96 14.10 -19.98 13.73
CA TYR A 96 15.44 -20.23 14.29
C TYR A 96 15.38 -21.22 15.46
N SER A 97 14.20 -21.37 16.06
CA SER A 97 13.91 -22.32 17.12
C SER A 97 12.43 -22.69 17.13
N PRO A 98 12.02 -23.71 17.91
CA PRO A 98 10.61 -24.10 18.00
C PRO A 98 9.72 -22.94 18.42
N VAL A 99 8.58 -22.78 17.74
CA VAL A 99 7.63 -21.68 17.96
C VAL A 99 6.18 -22.16 17.96
N LYS A 100 5.37 -21.56 18.84
CA LYS A 100 3.91 -21.58 18.78
C LYS A 100 3.39 -20.18 18.55
N ILE A 101 2.46 -20.03 17.61
CA ILE A 101 1.88 -18.74 17.24
C ILE A 101 0.40 -18.76 17.53
N TYR A 102 -0.04 -17.77 18.30
CA TYR A 102 -1.42 -17.60 18.74
C TYR A 102 -2.01 -16.33 18.15
N ILE A 103 -3.22 -16.44 17.61
CA ILE A 103 -4.00 -15.31 17.10
C ILE A 103 -5.26 -15.20 17.96
N ASN A 104 -5.42 -14.08 18.65
CA ASN A 104 -6.48 -13.86 19.64
C ASN A 104 -6.55 -14.97 20.70
N GLY A 105 -5.40 -15.54 21.08
CA GLY A 105 -5.26 -16.63 22.05
C GLY A 105 -5.52 -18.04 21.50
N SER A 106 -6.00 -18.18 20.26
CA SER A 106 -6.15 -19.48 19.59
C SER A 106 -4.84 -19.89 18.91
N LEU A 107 -4.40 -21.14 19.10
CA LEU A 107 -3.22 -21.68 18.42
C LEU A 107 -3.48 -21.72 16.91
N ALA A 108 -2.69 -20.98 16.15
CA ALA A 108 -2.81 -20.86 14.69
C ALA A 108 -1.69 -21.57 13.95
N PHE A 109 -0.51 -21.67 14.55
CA PHE A 109 0.64 -22.38 13.97
C PHE A 109 1.52 -22.96 15.08
N GLN A 110 2.08 -24.13 14.82
CA GLN A 110 3.13 -24.74 15.63
C GLN A 110 4.18 -25.30 14.68
N SER A 111 5.45 -24.97 14.92
CA SER A 111 6.53 -25.49 14.10
C SER A 111 6.68 -27.01 14.23
N ASN A 112 7.12 -27.64 13.15
CA ASN A 112 7.51 -29.05 13.14
C ASN A 112 9.02 -29.19 12.91
N LEU A 113 9.50 -30.44 12.93
CA LEU A 113 10.92 -30.78 12.75
C LEU A 113 11.57 -30.09 11.54
N ASN A 114 10.88 -30.00 10.40
CA ASN A 114 11.46 -29.40 9.19
C ASN A 114 11.57 -27.87 9.33
N ASP A 115 10.64 -27.25 10.03
CA ASP A 115 10.67 -25.80 10.24
C ASP A 115 11.81 -25.44 11.21
N ASP A 116 12.03 -26.28 12.24
CA ASP A 116 13.04 -26.05 13.27
C ASP A 116 14.50 -26.28 12.77
N VAL A 117 14.69 -27.16 11.78
CA VAL A 117 16.03 -27.55 11.28
C VAL A 117 16.50 -26.66 10.11
N PHE A 118 15.57 -26.12 9.32
CA PHE A 118 15.89 -25.35 8.11
C PHE A 118 15.46 -23.88 8.28
N PRO A 119 16.32 -22.98 8.78
CA PRO A 119 15.95 -21.59 9.05
C PRO A 119 15.57 -20.80 7.80
N ASP A 120 16.01 -21.23 6.62
CA ASP A 120 15.61 -20.62 5.34
C ASP A 120 14.23 -21.09 4.84
N ARG A 121 13.67 -22.15 5.45
CA ARG A 121 12.35 -22.64 5.11
C ARG A 121 11.31 -21.61 5.53
N ARG A 122 10.37 -21.33 4.63
CA ARG A 122 9.23 -20.46 4.89
C ARG A 122 7.96 -21.30 4.97
N ALA A 123 7.41 -21.44 6.18
CA ALA A 123 6.12 -22.07 6.41
C ALA A 123 5.01 -21.03 6.19
N PHE A 124 4.02 -21.37 5.36
CA PHE A 124 2.84 -20.54 5.11
C PHE A 124 1.63 -21.14 5.82
N PHE A 125 0.82 -20.28 6.44
CA PHE A 125 -0.44 -20.69 7.07
C PHE A 125 -1.48 -19.58 6.98
N ARG A 126 -2.75 -19.93 7.17
CA ARG A 126 -3.86 -18.98 7.28
C ARG A 126 -4.44 -19.03 8.67
N ALA A 127 -4.84 -17.88 9.20
CA ALA A 127 -5.50 -17.81 10.49
C ALA A 127 -6.66 -16.82 10.44
N LYS A 128 -7.71 -17.10 11.22
CA LYS A 128 -8.87 -16.21 11.32
C LYS A 128 -8.50 -14.93 12.06
N THR A 129 -8.77 -13.80 11.42
CA THR A 129 -8.72 -12.46 12.01
C THR A 129 -10.12 -11.90 12.05
N ARG A 130 -10.43 -11.16 13.11
CA ARG A 130 -11.69 -10.43 13.26
C ARG A 130 -11.49 -8.97 12.92
N LYS A 131 -12.56 -8.29 12.51
CA LYS A 131 -12.60 -6.85 12.35
C LYS A 131 -12.12 -6.16 13.63
N GLY A 132 -11.27 -5.14 13.45
CA GLY A 132 -10.61 -4.39 14.51
C GLY A 132 -9.34 -5.08 15.01
N ARG A 133 -9.14 -5.05 16.33
CA ARG A 133 -7.91 -5.50 17.01
C ARG A 133 -7.79 -7.04 17.03
N ASN A 134 -6.65 -7.52 16.54
CA ASN A 134 -6.17 -8.89 16.68
C ASN A 134 -4.85 -8.94 17.44
N ASP A 135 -4.79 -9.71 18.52
CA ASP A 135 -3.56 -9.90 19.32
C ASP A 135 -2.77 -11.10 18.79
N ILE A 136 -1.48 -10.92 18.56
CA ILE A 136 -0.60 -11.92 17.93
C ILE A 136 0.56 -12.19 18.88
N VAL A 137 0.63 -13.43 19.38
CA VAL A 137 1.63 -13.84 20.37
C VAL A 137 2.44 -15.01 19.82
N LEU A 138 3.76 -14.88 19.85
CA LEU A 138 4.70 -15.93 19.50
C LEU A 138 5.40 -16.40 20.78
N GLU A 139 5.29 -17.69 21.07
CA GLU A 139 6.03 -18.37 22.14
C GLU A 139 7.20 -19.10 21.49
N PHE A 140 8.42 -18.60 21.68
CA PHE A 140 9.65 -19.26 21.25
C PHE A 140 10.24 -20.09 22.39
N VAL A 141 10.78 -21.25 22.04
CA VAL A 141 11.61 -22.07 22.93
C VAL A 141 13.06 -21.91 22.53
N ALA A 142 13.92 -21.55 23.48
CA ALA A 142 15.36 -21.49 23.30
C ALA A 142 15.94 -22.91 23.09
N VAL A 143 16.82 -23.06 22.11
CA VAL A 143 17.61 -24.27 21.88
C VAL A 143 19.09 -23.90 21.74
N GLU A 144 19.99 -24.87 21.79
CA GLU A 144 21.44 -24.61 21.71
C GLU A 144 21.87 -23.87 20.45
N THR A 145 21.13 -24.01 19.36
CA THR A 145 21.44 -23.40 18.06
C THR A 145 20.73 -22.07 17.81
N GLY A 146 19.70 -21.72 18.60
CA GLY A 146 18.68 -20.78 18.14
C GLY A 146 17.69 -20.29 19.20
N CYS A 147 17.27 -19.03 19.10
CA CYS A 147 15.97 -18.59 19.63
C CYS A 147 15.39 -17.49 18.76
N GLY A 148 14.17 -17.69 18.25
CA GLY A 148 13.45 -16.70 17.45
C GLY A 148 13.07 -17.17 16.05
N GLY A 149 12.85 -16.21 15.16
CA GLY A 149 12.49 -16.48 13.77
C GLY A 149 12.09 -15.22 12.99
N ILE A 150 11.71 -15.40 11.73
CA ILE A 150 11.22 -14.33 10.84
C ILE A 150 9.71 -14.49 10.66
N PHE A 151 8.91 -13.54 11.15
CA PHE A 151 7.45 -13.64 11.13
C PHE A 151 6.77 -12.42 10.47
N GLY A 152 5.71 -12.65 9.69
CA GLY A 152 4.87 -11.57 9.18
C GLY A 152 3.90 -12.03 8.09
N THR A 153 3.73 -11.20 7.06
CA THR A 153 2.78 -11.47 5.97
C THR A 153 3.14 -12.71 5.14
N GLY A 154 2.12 -13.48 4.78
CA GLY A 154 2.21 -14.54 3.77
C GLY A 154 2.05 -14.04 2.33
N SER A 155 1.69 -12.77 2.12
CA SER A 155 1.52 -12.16 0.80
C SER A 155 2.07 -10.74 0.79
N VAL A 156 3.31 -10.59 0.32
CA VAL A 156 4.03 -9.30 0.34
C VAL A 156 3.31 -8.23 -0.49
N LYS A 157 2.91 -8.58 -1.72
CA LYS A 157 2.24 -7.65 -2.65
C LYS A 157 0.78 -7.42 -2.30
N GLY A 158 0.06 -8.48 -1.93
CA GLY A 158 -1.38 -8.40 -1.66
C GLY A 158 -1.71 -7.79 -0.29
N ALA A 159 -0.94 -8.13 0.74
CA ALA A 159 -1.21 -7.78 2.12
C ALA A 159 0.08 -7.42 2.89
N PRO A 160 0.77 -6.32 2.56
CA PRO A 160 1.88 -5.84 3.38
C PRO A 160 1.33 -5.49 4.78
N MET A 161 1.76 -6.21 5.81
CA MET A 161 1.28 -6.03 7.18
C MET A 161 2.22 -5.15 7.99
N HIS A 162 1.62 -4.29 8.82
CA HIS A 162 2.32 -3.52 9.84
C HIS A 162 1.72 -3.87 11.20
N PHE A 163 2.58 -4.15 12.17
CA PHE A 163 2.17 -4.57 13.50
C PHE A 163 2.36 -3.40 14.46
N LEU A 164 1.42 -3.25 15.39
CA LEU A 164 1.38 -2.13 16.32
C LEU A 164 1.77 -2.59 17.72
N ASN A 165 2.44 -1.71 18.45
CA ASN A 165 2.84 -1.99 19.82
C ASN A 165 1.56 -2.16 20.67
N PRO A 166 1.38 -3.35 21.28
CA PRO A 166 0.11 -3.72 21.89
C PRO A 166 -0.05 -3.17 23.31
N THR A 167 1.02 -2.63 23.89
CA THR A 167 1.09 -2.14 25.27
C THR A 167 0.45 -0.75 25.41
N ARG A 168 0.08 -0.38 26.64
CA ARG A 168 -0.44 0.97 26.93
C ARG A 168 0.61 2.05 26.68
N ALA A 169 1.86 1.82 27.08
CA ALA A 169 2.95 2.78 26.93
C ALA A 169 3.34 2.98 25.46
N GLY A 170 3.25 1.94 24.63
CA GLY A 170 3.55 2.00 23.20
C GLY A 170 2.34 2.26 22.29
N ARG A 171 1.14 2.51 22.83
CA ARG A 171 -0.08 2.65 22.03
C ARG A 171 0.12 3.66 20.88
N GLY A 172 -0.23 3.24 19.67
CA GLY A 172 -0.10 4.03 18.44
C GLY A 172 1.26 3.92 17.75
N CYS A 173 2.30 3.46 18.45
CA CYS A 173 3.61 3.17 17.86
C CYS A 173 3.55 1.91 16.99
N GLU A 174 4.34 1.89 15.93
CA GLU A 174 4.59 0.69 15.13
C GLU A 174 5.66 -0.19 15.83
N GLY A 175 5.49 -1.50 15.72
CA GLY A 175 6.47 -2.49 16.15
C GLY A 175 5.94 -3.54 17.11
N TRP A 176 6.86 -4.38 17.58
CA TRP A 176 6.63 -5.52 18.45
C TRP A 176 7.21 -5.29 19.83
N VAL A 177 6.70 -6.01 20.83
CA VAL A 177 7.34 -6.12 22.14
C VAL A 177 7.75 -7.56 22.45
N TYR A 178 8.76 -7.73 23.29
CA TYR A 178 9.23 -9.04 23.73
C TYR A 178 9.52 -9.10 25.23
N SER A 179 9.45 -10.31 25.80
CA SER A 179 9.69 -10.56 27.22
C SER A 179 11.17 -10.78 27.52
N ARG A 180 11.51 -10.75 28.81
CA ARG A 180 12.73 -11.41 29.31
C ARG A 180 12.64 -12.94 29.15
N PRO A 181 13.76 -13.66 29.25
CA PRO A 181 13.76 -15.12 29.33
C PRO A 181 12.93 -15.64 30.50
N GLN A 182 12.10 -16.65 30.25
CA GLN A 182 11.21 -17.28 31.23
C GLN A 182 11.64 -18.73 31.48
N GLN A 183 11.62 -19.15 32.75
CA GLN A 183 11.98 -20.53 33.12
C GLN A 183 10.83 -21.52 32.93
N ALA A 184 9.60 -21.03 32.84
CA ALA A 184 8.41 -21.84 32.62
C ALA A 184 7.48 -21.11 31.66
N ARG A 185 6.60 -21.88 31.00
CA ARG A 185 5.55 -21.31 30.14
C ARG A 185 4.60 -20.44 30.94
N TRP A 186 4.13 -19.37 30.32
CA TRP A 186 3.04 -18.57 30.85
C TRP A 186 1.72 -19.33 30.82
N ARG A 187 0.93 -19.20 31.90
CA ARG A 187 -0.40 -19.83 32.01
C ARG A 187 -1.47 -19.06 31.22
N THR A 188 -1.26 -17.76 31.08
CA THR A 188 -2.13 -16.82 30.37
C THR A 188 -1.29 -16.10 29.33
N LEU A 189 -1.83 -15.97 28.11
CA LEU A 189 -1.18 -15.19 27.05
C LEU A 189 -1.68 -13.75 27.07
N PRO A 190 -0.84 -12.76 26.73
CA PRO A 190 -1.26 -11.38 26.65
C PRO A 190 -2.34 -11.19 25.55
N GLY A 191 -3.27 -10.27 25.77
CA GLY A 191 -4.39 -10.01 24.85
C GLY A 191 -5.55 -11.01 24.92
N TRP A 192 -5.39 -12.14 25.64
CA TRP A 192 -6.48 -13.10 25.88
C TRP A 192 -7.48 -12.58 26.91
N ARG A 193 -8.77 -12.76 26.62
CA ARG A 193 -9.89 -12.35 27.51
C ARG A 193 -10.71 -13.52 28.06
N GLY A 194 -10.32 -14.76 27.78
CA GLY A 194 -11.05 -15.95 28.24
C GLY A 194 -10.68 -16.36 29.67
N CYS A 195 -11.63 -16.96 30.39
CA CYS A 195 -11.47 -17.38 31.79
C CYS A 195 -10.78 -18.74 31.98
N HIS A 196 -10.34 -19.41 30.90
CA HIS A 196 -9.72 -20.74 30.96
C HIS A 196 -8.26 -20.72 30.48
N PRO A 197 -7.37 -21.54 31.07
CA PRO A 197 -5.99 -21.70 30.61
C PRO A 197 -5.92 -22.18 29.16
N VAL A 198 -4.90 -21.74 28.42
CA VAL A 198 -4.70 -22.08 27.00
C VAL A 198 -4.56 -23.60 26.77
N GLU A 199 -4.17 -24.35 27.80
CA GLU A 199 -3.95 -25.81 27.75
C GLU A 199 -5.25 -26.66 27.65
N SER A 200 -6.45 -26.07 27.75
CA SER A 200 -7.72 -26.81 27.73
C SER A 200 -8.49 -26.79 26.41
N MET A 201 -7.88 -26.38 25.30
CA MET A 201 -8.53 -26.39 23.98
C MET A 201 -8.25 -27.70 23.22
N PRO A 202 -9.28 -28.43 22.73
CA PRO A 202 -9.06 -29.58 21.86
C PRO A 202 -8.40 -29.15 20.55
N GLY A 203 -7.44 -29.95 20.10
CA GLY A 203 -6.76 -29.77 18.82
C GLY A 203 -7.74 -29.78 17.65
N SER A 204 -7.33 -29.12 16.56
CA SER A 204 -7.99 -29.08 15.26
C SER A 204 -8.59 -30.44 14.87
N HIS A 205 -9.92 -30.53 14.88
CA HIS A 205 -10.61 -31.62 14.21
C HIS A 205 -10.58 -31.36 12.70
N VAL A 206 -9.98 -32.33 12.00
CA VAL A 206 -10.25 -32.63 10.60
C VAL A 206 -11.76 -32.70 10.41
N LEU A 207 -12.29 -31.95 9.45
CA LEU A 207 -13.71 -31.94 9.10
C LEU A 207 -14.12 -33.31 8.54
N ASP A 208 -15.14 -33.91 9.14
CA ASP A 208 -16.04 -34.88 8.48
C ASP A 208 -17.48 -34.46 8.84
N PRO A 209 -18.44 -34.40 7.90
CA PRO A 209 -19.71 -33.74 8.11
C PRO A 209 -20.72 -34.71 8.73
N GLY A 210 -21.33 -34.31 9.84
CA GLY A 210 -22.37 -35.11 10.46
C GLY A 210 -23.03 -34.43 11.64
N ASP A 211 -24.29 -34.09 11.43
CA ASP A 211 -25.40 -34.10 12.37
C ASP A 211 -25.85 -32.76 13.00
N ASP A 212 -27.10 -32.46 12.67
CA ASP A 212 -27.94 -31.38 13.18
C ASP A 212 -28.31 -31.63 14.65
N SER A 213 -28.35 -30.59 15.47
CA SER A 213 -29.48 -30.36 16.38
C SER A 213 -29.39 -29.03 17.12
N GLU A 214 -30.52 -28.32 17.06
CA GLU A 214 -30.87 -27.16 17.87
C GLU A 214 -30.87 -27.47 19.37
N GLN A 215 -30.54 -26.48 20.19
CA GLN A 215 -31.37 -25.91 21.28
C GLN A 215 -30.51 -25.30 22.40
N GLY A 216 -30.90 -24.12 22.88
CA GLY A 216 -30.46 -23.66 24.21
C GLY A 216 -30.32 -22.16 24.42
N LEU A 217 -31.37 -21.37 24.15
CA LEU A 217 -31.48 -20.00 24.68
C LEU A 217 -31.78 -20.05 26.19
N HIS A 218 -30.88 -19.52 27.03
CA HIS A 218 -31.24 -19.15 28.40
C HIS A 218 -30.83 -17.72 28.77
N LYS A 219 -31.88 -17.00 29.21
CA LYS A 219 -31.97 -15.65 29.74
C LYS A 219 -31.03 -15.43 30.93
N LEU A 220 -30.31 -14.31 30.95
CA LEU A 220 -29.74 -13.72 32.17
C LEU A 220 -30.38 -12.34 32.42
N LYS A 221 -31.00 -12.24 33.60
CA LYS A 221 -31.73 -11.07 34.13
C LYS A 221 -30.76 -9.95 34.48
N LEU A 222 -31.07 -8.74 34.06
CA LEU A 222 -30.46 -7.48 34.51
C LEU A 222 -30.97 -7.14 35.91
N ASN A 223 -30.06 -7.00 36.88
CA ASN A 223 -30.35 -6.33 38.15
C ASN A 223 -29.66 -4.97 38.15
N HIS A 224 -30.44 -3.92 38.39
CA HIS A 224 -30.02 -2.54 38.57
C HIS A 224 -29.34 -2.36 39.93
N THR A 225 -28.20 -1.64 39.98
CA THR A 225 -27.84 -0.72 41.06
C THR A 225 -26.70 0.23 40.64
N ASP A 226 -26.92 1.52 40.97
CA ASP A 226 -26.01 2.68 41.06
C ASP A 226 -25.53 3.42 39.77
N PRO A 227 -25.96 4.68 39.51
CA PRO A 227 -25.62 5.44 38.29
C PRO A 227 -24.43 6.43 38.40
N PHE A 228 -23.59 6.43 39.44
CA PHE A 228 -22.49 7.42 39.55
C PHE A 228 -21.13 6.88 40.03
N ALA A 229 -20.57 5.89 39.32
CA ALA A 229 -19.13 5.60 39.36
C ALA A 229 -18.53 5.80 37.95
N PRO A 230 -17.43 6.55 37.77
CA PRO A 230 -16.85 6.77 36.45
C PRO A 230 -16.14 5.49 35.97
N LEU A 231 -16.84 4.71 35.15
CA LEU A 231 -16.21 3.71 34.28
C LEU A 231 -15.41 4.45 33.21
N LEU A 232 -14.07 4.41 33.31
CA LEU A 232 -13.14 4.83 32.28
C LEU A 232 -13.28 3.91 31.05
N LEU A 233 -14.24 4.23 30.17
CA LEU A 233 -14.34 3.70 28.81
C LEU A 233 -13.60 4.64 27.84
N ASP A 234 -12.90 4.09 26.85
CA ASP A 234 -12.34 4.89 25.76
C ASP A 234 -13.41 5.27 24.71
N ARG A 235 -13.01 6.07 23.70
CA ARG A 235 -13.90 6.58 22.65
C ARG A 235 -14.62 5.49 21.84
N ASP A 236 -14.18 4.23 21.92
CA ASP A 236 -14.73 3.10 21.17
C ASP A 236 -15.51 2.12 22.07
N GLY A 237 -15.78 2.47 23.34
CA GLY A 237 -16.59 1.65 24.24
C GLY A 237 -15.92 0.34 24.68
N VAL A 238 -14.59 0.24 24.58
CA VAL A 238 -13.84 -0.96 24.95
C VAL A 238 -13.30 -0.84 26.39
N PRO A 239 -13.54 -1.82 27.28
CA PRO A 239 -12.93 -1.83 28.61
C PRO A 239 -11.39 -1.95 28.52
N ALA A 240 -10.69 -1.16 29.33
CA ALA A 240 -9.23 -1.11 29.40
C ALA A 240 -8.59 -2.48 29.76
N PRO A 241 -7.38 -2.79 29.25
CA PRO A 241 -6.69 -4.07 29.45
C PRO A 241 -6.05 -4.27 30.85
N ASP A 242 -6.38 -3.42 31.83
CA ASP A 242 -5.60 -3.32 33.08
C ASP A 242 -5.71 -4.53 34.03
N ARG A 243 -6.67 -5.46 33.86
CA ARG A 243 -6.79 -6.59 34.80
C ARG A 243 -5.63 -7.58 34.79
N LEU A 244 -4.80 -7.63 33.74
CA LEU A 244 -3.71 -8.61 33.66
C LEU A 244 -2.32 -8.03 33.97
N ASN A 245 -2.09 -6.73 33.76
CA ASN A 245 -0.85 -6.08 34.21
C ASN A 245 -0.87 -5.78 35.72
N GLU A 246 -2.05 -5.59 36.33
CA GLU A 246 -2.20 -5.42 37.78
C GLU A 246 -1.96 -6.72 38.58
N CYS A 247 -2.01 -7.89 37.94
CA CYS A 247 -1.73 -9.19 38.58
C CYS A 247 -0.24 -9.55 38.67
N GLY A 248 0.66 -8.71 38.13
CA GLY A 248 2.11 -8.94 38.24
C GLY A 248 2.67 -10.14 37.45
N GLU A 249 1.89 -10.79 36.58
CA GLU A 249 2.35 -11.96 35.80
C GLU A 249 3.35 -11.61 34.68
N TYR A 250 3.27 -10.41 34.10
CA TYR A 250 4.17 -10.01 33.00
C TYR A 250 5.26 -9.05 33.49
N THR A 251 6.47 -9.58 33.66
CA THR A 251 7.65 -8.79 34.02
C THR A 251 8.13 -7.99 32.80
N ALA A 252 7.90 -6.67 32.78
CA ALA A 252 8.42 -5.65 31.84
C ALA A 252 8.65 -6.04 30.35
N TRP A 253 7.97 -5.34 29.44
CA TRP A 253 8.13 -5.48 27.99
C TRP A 253 9.33 -4.68 27.45
N TYR A 254 9.97 -5.22 26.40
CA TYR A 254 11.07 -4.59 25.66
C TYR A 254 10.68 -4.31 24.20
N PRO A 255 11.29 -3.32 23.53
CA PRO A 255 12.29 -2.39 24.04
C PRO A 255 11.71 -1.37 25.04
N GLN A 256 12.55 -0.86 25.92
CA GLN A 256 12.23 0.25 26.83
C GLN A 256 12.68 1.56 26.17
N ASP A 257 11.76 2.20 25.45
CA ASP A 257 12.03 3.43 24.67
C ASP A 257 11.83 4.71 25.52
N GLU A 258 12.40 4.73 26.73
CA GLU A 258 12.41 5.89 27.61
C GLU A 258 13.85 6.34 27.88
N TRP A 259 14.07 7.65 27.99
CA TRP A 259 15.36 8.20 28.43
C TRP A 259 15.61 7.89 29.90
N THR A 260 16.85 7.61 30.24
CA THR A 260 17.28 7.52 31.64
C THR A 260 17.29 8.90 32.31
N PRO A 261 17.19 8.99 33.65
CA PRO A 261 17.33 10.25 34.37
C PRO A 261 18.67 10.98 34.12
N GLU A 262 19.71 10.25 33.69
CA GLU A 262 21.00 10.83 33.31
C GLU A 262 20.96 11.47 31.93
N GLU A 263 20.42 10.80 30.93
CA GLU A 263 20.28 11.34 29.58
C GLU A 263 19.37 12.58 29.54
N LEU A 264 18.33 12.61 30.39
CA LEU A 264 17.44 13.76 30.53
C LEU A 264 18.14 15.03 31.07
N ARG A 265 19.36 14.93 31.62
CA ARG A 265 20.14 16.10 32.04
C ARG A 265 20.77 16.85 30.86
N SER A 266 20.94 16.19 29.71
CA SER A 266 21.51 16.80 28.50
C SER A 266 20.43 17.52 27.71
N GLY A 267 20.81 18.54 26.93
CA GLY A 267 19.91 19.22 26.01
C GLY A 267 19.25 18.28 25.00
N CYS A 268 18.08 18.66 24.49
CA CYS A 268 17.27 17.83 23.59
C CYS A 268 18.00 17.43 22.30
N PHE A 269 18.73 18.35 21.69
CA PHE A 269 19.51 18.05 20.50
C PHE A 269 20.74 17.20 20.82
N HIS A 270 21.39 17.42 21.97
CA HIS A 270 22.48 16.56 22.42
C HIS A 270 22.02 15.10 22.56
N ARG A 271 21.01 14.82 23.39
CA ARG A 271 20.57 13.42 23.61
C ARG A 271 20.07 12.74 22.34
N LEU A 272 19.45 13.49 21.42
CA LEU A 272 18.96 12.94 20.16
C LEU A 272 20.06 12.76 19.10
N LEU A 273 20.97 13.72 18.95
CA LEU A 273 21.87 13.86 17.79
C LEU A 273 23.36 13.72 18.13
N GLY A 274 23.70 13.64 19.42
CA GLY A 274 25.06 13.73 19.94
C GLY A 274 25.62 15.17 19.89
N VAL A 275 26.86 15.33 20.32
CA VAL A 275 27.59 16.60 20.21
C VAL A 275 28.32 16.65 18.87
N LYS A 276 27.96 17.60 18.02
CA LYS A 276 28.53 17.77 16.66
C LYS A 276 28.80 19.26 16.40
N PRO A 277 29.97 19.79 16.81
CA PRO A 277 30.27 21.22 16.73
C PRO A 277 29.96 21.81 15.34
N GLY A 278 29.24 22.93 15.31
CA GLY A 278 28.86 23.63 14.07
C GLY A 278 27.66 23.02 13.34
N ALA A 279 27.17 21.84 13.73
CA ALA A 279 25.98 21.25 13.13
C ALA A 279 24.71 22.00 13.58
N LYS A 280 23.73 22.09 12.67
CA LYS A 280 22.43 22.69 12.90
C LYS A 280 21.34 21.64 13.11
N ALA A 281 20.39 21.94 13.97
CA ALA A 281 19.22 21.12 14.21
C ALA A 281 17.98 22.00 14.40
N PHE A 282 16.81 21.41 14.18
CA PHE A 282 15.54 22.11 14.27
C PHE A 282 14.56 21.36 15.14
N ALA A 283 13.72 22.09 15.86
CA ALA A 283 12.53 21.54 16.50
C ALA A 283 11.28 22.32 16.06
N TRP A 284 10.17 21.61 15.88
CA TRP A 284 8.91 22.17 15.39
C TRP A 284 7.73 21.70 16.24
N CYS A 285 6.92 22.67 16.67
CA CYS A 285 5.56 22.46 17.17
C CYS A 285 4.65 23.61 16.73
N LYS A 286 3.41 23.66 17.24
CA LYS A 286 2.50 24.79 17.02
C LYS A 286 2.08 25.43 18.33
N LEU A 287 1.94 26.75 18.30
CA LEU A 287 1.23 27.54 19.31
C LEU A 287 -0.25 27.57 18.92
N GLU A 288 -1.14 27.16 19.82
CA GLU A 288 -2.59 27.21 19.61
C GLU A 288 -3.27 28.18 20.57
N LEU A 289 -3.98 29.18 20.02
CA LEU A 289 -4.86 30.07 20.78
C LEU A 289 -6.33 29.69 20.54
N ARG A 290 -7.05 29.42 21.63
CA ARG A 290 -8.51 29.20 21.65
C ARG A 290 -9.20 30.16 22.61
N GLY A 291 -10.50 30.36 22.44
CA GLY A 291 -11.33 31.13 23.38
C GLY A 291 -11.14 32.65 23.34
N ALA A 292 -10.27 33.16 22.45
CA ALA A 292 -10.05 34.58 22.18
C ALA A 292 -9.67 34.80 20.71
N LEU A 293 -9.99 35.99 20.18
CA LEU A 293 -9.59 36.37 18.82
C LEU A 293 -8.12 36.80 18.76
N ARG A 294 -7.63 37.45 19.82
CA ARG A 294 -6.24 37.89 19.96
C ARG A 294 -5.76 37.78 21.41
N ALA A 295 -4.48 37.50 21.58
CA ALA A 295 -3.78 37.54 22.86
C ALA A 295 -2.33 38.01 22.70
N ASP A 296 -1.81 38.67 23.73
CA ASP A 296 -0.38 38.89 23.92
C ASP A 296 0.14 37.77 24.81
N LEU A 297 1.26 37.18 24.43
CA LEU A 297 1.82 36.02 25.12
C LEU A 297 3.26 36.24 25.54
N ARG A 298 3.66 35.51 26.58
CA ARG A 298 5.03 35.39 27.03
C ARG A 298 5.47 33.93 26.97
N LEU A 299 6.61 33.68 26.33
CA LEU A 299 7.30 32.39 26.33
C LEU A 299 8.62 32.54 27.06
N GLU A 300 8.80 31.75 28.11
CA GLU A 300 10.03 31.69 28.89
C GLU A 300 10.67 30.32 28.76
N GLY A 301 12.00 30.25 28.92
CA GLY A 301 12.72 28.99 28.82
C GLY A 301 14.21 29.12 29.08
N ARG A 302 14.94 28.06 28.73
CA ARG A 302 16.41 28.00 28.77
C ARG A 302 16.93 27.32 27.52
N TYR A 303 18.19 27.61 27.18
CA TYR A 303 18.86 26.99 26.04
C TYR A 303 20.35 26.76 26.32
N ALA A 304 20.92 25.81 25.59
CA ALA A 304 22.34 25.53 25.45
C ALA A 304 22.71 25.48 23.96
N GLY A 305 23.91 25.92 23.61
CA GLY A 305 24.34 26.23 22.25
C GLY A 305 23.76 27.55 21.73
N LYS A 306 23.96 27.84 20.45
CA LYS A 306 23.32 29.00 19.80
C LYS A 306 21.89 28.64 19.39
N ILE A 307 20.95 29.56 19.56
CA ILE A 307 19.53 29.35 19.26
C ILE A 307 18.91 30.53 18.52
N ALA A 308 17.98 30.24 17.62
CA ALA A 308 17.05 31.19 17.03
C ALA A 308 15.62 30.63 17.12
N VAL A 309 14.64 31.46 17.48
CA VAL A 309 13.24 31.04 17.60
C VAL A 309 12.39 31.83 16.63
N TYR A 310 11.54 31.12 15.91
CA TYR A 310 10.67 31.66 14.88
C TYR A 310 9.21 31.34 15.18
N VAL A 311 8.32 32.34 15.02
CA VAL A 311 6.87 32.15 15.12
C VAL A 311 6.22 32.63 13.83
N GLY A 312 5.44 31.76 13.18
CA GLY A 312 4.85 32.04 11.87
C GLY A 312 5.89 32.44 10.82
N GLY A 313 7.08 31.83 10.88
CA GLY A 313 8.21 32.12 9.99
C GLY A 313 9.00 33.40 10.31
N LYS A 314 8.60 34.18 11.32
CA LYS A 314 9.31 35.42 11.71
C LYS A 314 10.26 35.15 12.87
N LEU A 315 11.50 35.63 12.77
CA LEU A 315 12.47 35.57 13.87
C LEU A 315 11.96 36.43 15.04
N VAL A 316 11.76 35.82 16.20
CA VAL A 316 11.27 36.48 17.43
C VAL A 316 12.29 36.48 18.56
N PHE A 317 13.31 35.61 18.49
CA PHE A 317 14.39 35.57 19.47
C PHE A 317 15.68 35.03 18.86
N GLN A 318 16.80 35.60 19.28
CA GLN A 318 18.14 35.15 18.92
C GLN A 318 18.98 35.12 20.20
N GLY A 319 19.50 33.94 20.56
CA GLY A 319 20.44 33.79 21.67
C GLY A 319 21.75 34.53 21.38
N LYS A 320 22.24 35.28 22.37
CA LYS A 320 23.49 36.07 22.27
C LYS A 320 24.72 35.32 22.80
N GLU A 321 24.49 34.30 23.62
CA GLU A 321 25.53 33.54 24.32
C GLU A 321 25.41 32.05 23.94
N GLU A 322 26.39 31.24 24.34
CA GLU A 322 26.38 29.77 24.12
C GLU A 322 25.45 29.02 25.09
N SER A 323 24.83 29.72 26.05
CA SER A 323 23.72 29.22 26.85
C SER A 323 22.99 30.42 27.47
N GLY A 324 21.73 30.26 27.88
CA GLY A 324 21.02 31.36 28.53
C GLY A 324 19.55 31.12 28.76
N ARG A 325 18.83 32.20 29.11
CA ARG A 325 17.37 32.21 29.29
C ARG A 325 16.68 32.72 28.04
N ILE A 326 15.53 32.13 27.75
CA ILE A 326 14.60 32.57 26.71
C ILE A 326 13.54 33.43 27.41
N ASP A 327 13.26 34.61 26.87
CA ASP A 327 12.16 35.48 27.28
C ASP A 327 11.63 36.21 26.03
N ILE A 328 10.49 35.77 25.54
CA ILE A 328 9.87 36.24 24.30
C ILE A 328 8.51 36.80 24.63
N SER A 329 8.29 38.07 24.29
CA SER A 329 6.97 38.69 24.34
C SER A 329 6.44 38.87 22.92
N LEU A 330 5.31 38.22 22.60
CA LEU A 330 4.65 38.35 21.31
C LEU A 330 3.33 39.08 21.49
N GLN A 331 3.08 40.05 20.61
CA GLN A 331 1.84 40.83 20.60
C GLN A 331 0.90 40.35 19.50
N GLU A 332 -0.40 40.47 19.75
CA GLU A 332 -1.47 40.21 18.78
C GLU A 332 -1.48 38.79 18.14
N ILE A 333 -1.18 37.76 18.91
CA ILE A 333 -1.31 36.37 18.46
C ILE A 333 -2.78 36.07 18.19
N ARG A 334 -3.08 35.61 16.97
CA ARG A 334 -4.45 35.40 16.49
C ARG A 334 -4.97 34.02 16.85
N PHE A 335 -6.30 33.91 16.93
CA PHE A 335 -7.01 32.64 17.04
C PHE A 335 -6.53 31.60 16.01
N GLY A 336 -6.41 30.35 16.44
CA GLY A 336 -5.95 29.25 15.60
C GLY A 336 -4.54 28.79 15.96
N THR A 337 -3.83 28.24 14.99
CA THR A 337 -2.47 27.70 15.18
C THR A 337 -1.43 28.49 14.42
N GLN A 338 -0.22 28.61 14.99
CA GLN A 338 0.95 29.21 14.35
C GLN A 338 2.16 28.31 14.57
N ASP A 339 2.99 28.13 13.55
CA ASP A 339 4.22 27.33 13.66
C ASP A 339 5.22 28.00 14.58
N LEU A 340 5.76 27.22 15.51
CA LEU A 340 6.87 27.58 16.39
C LEU A 340 8.06 26.68 16.03
N VAL A 341 9.12 27.31 15.52
CA VAL A 341 10.34 26.62 15.10
C VAL A 341 11.51 27.11 15.92
N VAL A 342 12.31 26.18 16.42
CA VAL A 342 13.58 26.45 17.09
C VAL A 342 14.70 25.93 16.19
N GLU A 343 15.61 26.82 15.78
CA GLU A 343 16.89 26.45 15.17
C GLU A 343 17.96 26.48 16.25
N SER A 344 18.79 25.44 16.33
CA SER A 344 19.94 25.39 17.23
C SER A 344 21.21 25.00 16.49
N THR A 345 22.34 25.60 16.87
CA THR A 345 23.68 25.23 16.40
C THR A 345 24.51 24.71 17.56
N CYS A 346 25.16 23.56 17.38
CA CYS A 346 25.95 22.91 18.42
C CYS A 346 27.24 23.70 18.73
N GLY A 347 27.37 24.18 19.96
CA GLY A 347 28.53 24.94 20.44
C GLY A 347 29.73 24.09 20.89
N GLY A 348 29.52 22.81 21.23
CA GLY A 348 30.59 21.82 21.47
C GLY A 348 30.57 21.05 22.79
N GLU A 349 29.72 21.40 23.76
CA GLU A 349 29.58 20.64 25.02
C GLU A 349 28.15 20.09 25.21
N ASP A 350 27.15 20.97 25.11
CA ASP A 350 25.73 20.62 25.15
C ASP A 350 24.94 21.57 24.23
N TRP A 351 23.75 21.14 23.82
CA TRP A 351 22.87 21.95 22.98
C TRP A 351 21.43 21.45 23.00
N GLY A 352 20.51 22.41 22.97
CA GLY A 352 19.09 22.14 23.16
C GLY A 352 18.36 23.32 23.79
N PHE A 353 17.09 23.10 24.08
CA PHE A 353 16.24 24.08 24.71
C PHE A 353 15.16 23.40 25.55
N GLU A 354 14.55 24.20 26.41
CA GLU A 354 13.38 23.84 27.18
C GLU A 354 12.52 25.10 27.36
N PHE A 355 11.22 24.97 27.08
CA PHE A 355 10.25 26.02 27.32
C PHE A 355 9.41 25.69 28.55
N ASN A 356 9.08 26.73 29.30
CA ASN A 356 7.98 26.69 30.26
C ASN A 356 6.64 26.71 29.52
N GLU A 357 5.56 26.38 30.22
CA GLU A 357 4.20 26.51 29.66
C GLU A 357 3.92 27.96 29.20
N PRO A 358 3.36 28.16 27.99
CA PRO A 358 3.05 29.48 27.48
C PRO A 358 2.11 30.27 28.39
N GLN A 359 2.44 31.53 28.63
CA GLN A 359 1.64 32.41 29.49
C GLN A 359 0.91 33.46 28.66
N ILE A 360 -0.35 33.72 29.00
CA ILE A 360 -1.13 34.82 28.45
C ILE A 360 -0.85 36.06 29.27
N ALA A 361 -0.26 37.08 28.66
CA ALA A 361 -0.01 38.37 29.29
C ALA A 361 -1.27 39.26 29.23
N CYS A 362 -1.96 39.25 28.09
CA CYS A 362 -3.22 39.96 27.88
C CYS A 362 -4.05 39.19 26.83
N ALA A 363 -5.38 39.20 26.92
CA ALA A 363 -6.22 38.59 25.90
C ALA A 363 -7.54 39.34 25.71
N SER A 364 -8.12 39.21 24.52
CA SER A 364 -9.43 39.79 24.20
C SER A 364 -10.60 39.12 24.92
N SER A 365 -10.35 38.05 25.69
CA SER A 365 -11.36 37.25 26.40
C SER A 365 -10.71 36.55 27.61
N PRO A 366 -11.40 36.48 28.76
CA PRO A 366 -10.92 35.73 29.93
C PRO A 366 -10.96 34.21 29.73
N GLN A 367 -11.62 33.72 28.67
CA GLN A 367 -11.65 32.28 28.31
C GLN A 367 -10.47 31.88 27.41
N ALA A 368 -9.51 32.78 27.18
CA ALA A 368 -8.34 32.51 26.35
C ALA A 368 -7.54 31.33 26.91
N VAL A 369 -7.23 30.36 26.05
CA VAL A 369 -6.36 29.23 26.37
C VAL A 369 -5.27 29.19 25.31
N LEU A 370 -4.02 29.15 25.78
CA LEU A 370 -2.82 29.06 24.95
C LEU A 370 -2.07 27.78 25.32
N ARG A 371 -1.69 26.98 24.32
CA ARG A 371 -0.95 25.73 24.53
C ARG A 371 0.04 25.48 23.41
N LEU A 372 1.08 24.73 23.71
CA LEU A 372 1.86 24.03 22.69
C LEU A 372 1.06 22.81 22.23
N VAL A 373 0.98 22.61 20.92
CA VAL A 373 0.31 21.46 20.32
C VAL A 373 1.20 20.83 19.26
N ARG A 374 0.96 19.55 18.99
CA ARG A 374 1.66 18.80 17.95
C ARG A 374 1.44 19.48 16.59
N PRO A 375 2.46 19.56 15.72
CA PRO A 375 2.32 20.19 14.42
C PRO A 375 1.45 19.37 13.45
N TYR A 376 1.40 18.05 13.67
CA TYR A 376 0.67 17.07 12.87
C TYR A 376 0.13 15.92 13.78
N PRO A 377 -1.00 15.25 13.42
CA PRO A 377 -1.46 14.05 14.14
C PRO A 377 -0.49 12.88 13.93
N ILE A 378 0.31 12.58 14.95
CA ILE A 378 1.27 11.47 14.94
C ILE A 378 0.92 10.50 16.07
N GLU A 379 0.61 9.27 15.69
CA GLU A 379 0.29 8.18 16.61
C GLU A 379 1.52 7.73 17.40
N GLY A 380 1.33 7.49 18.69
CA GLY A 380 2.41 7.13 19.61
C GLY A 380 3.31 8.30 20.04
N MET A 381 3.09 9.52 19.54
CA MET A 381 3.78 10.72 20.01
C MET A 381 3.16 11.23 21.31
N ARG A 382 4.00 11.49 22.33
CA ARG A 382 3.56 11.93 23.67
C ARG A 382 3.80 13.42 23.94
N ASP A 383 4.88 13.96 23.41
CA ASP A 383 5.24 15.38 23.51
C ASP A 383 4.64 16.18 22.31
N HIS A 384 4.91 17.48 22.25
CA HIS A 384 4.46 18.40 21.21
C HIS A 384 5.54 18.68 20.14
N TRP A 385 6.81 18.39 20.45
CA TRP A 385 7.95 18.73 19.60
C TRP A 385 8.38 17.60 18.66
N LEU A 386 8.54 17.94 17.39
CA LEU A 386 9.29 17.13 16.42
C LEU A 386 10.69 17.69 16.27
N TYR A 387 11.67 16.80 16.10
CA TYR A 387 13.09 17.15 16.02
C TYR A 387 13.67 16.70 14.68
N LEU A 388 14.55 17.52 14.09
CA LEU A 388 15.13 17.32 12.78
C LEU A 388 16.63 17.66 12.78
N GLY A 389 17.42 16.92 12.01
CA GLY A 389 18.86 17.09 11.87
C GLY A 389 19.67 15.88 12.32
N ALA A 390 20.98 16.01 12.54
CA ALA A 390 21.80 17.23 12.42
C ALA A 390 22.28 17.48 10.98
N PHE A 391 22.32 18.74 10.57
CA PHE A 391 22.78 19.19 9.25
C PHE A 391 24.10 19.97 9.35
N SER A 392 24.91 19.94 8.31
CA SER A 392 25.97 20.94 8.15
C SER A 392 25.38 22.31 7.82
N ALA A 393 26.14 23.38 8.05
CA ALA A 393 25.65 24.74 7.83
C ALA A 393 25.22 25.01 6.37
N GLU A 394 25.86 24.34 5.40
CA GLU A 394 25.58 24.47 3.96
C GLU A 394 24.32 23.72 3.53
N ASN A 395 24.01 22.59 4.18
CA ASN A 395 22.91 21.70 3.82
C ASN A 395 21.65 21.88 4.69
N ALA A 396 21.73 22.70 5.74
CA ALA A 396 20.61 22.94 6.64
C ALA A 396 19.45 23.67 5.92
N PRO A 397 18.20 23.20 6.04
CA PRO A 397 17.04 23.92 5.52
C PRO A 397 16.88 25.28 6.24
N SER A 398 16.20 26.23 5.61
CA SER A 398 15.84 27.47 6.31
C SER A 398 14.73 27.22 7.34
N ALA A 399 14.65 28.03 8.41
CA ALA A 399 13.60 27.89 9.41
C ALA A 399 12.17 28.03 8.84
N ALA A 400 11.99 28.76 7.72
CA ALA A 400 10.71 28.89 7.03
C ALA A 400 10.29 27.61 6.27
N GLU A 401 11.26 26.78 5.93
CA GLU A 401 11.09 25.51 5.22
C GLU A 401 10.82 24.33 6.16
N VAL A 402 11.18 24.47 7.44
CA VAL A 402 11.07 23.40 8.44
C VAL A 402 9.63 22.95 8.71
N PRO A 403 8.58 23.80 8.73
CA PRO A 403 7.19 23.39 8.97
C PRO A 403 6.53 22.53 7.86
N ALA A 404 7.18 21.45 7.42
CA ALA A 404 6.70 20.52 6.40
C ALA A 404 6.85 19.07 6.90
N ILE A 405 5.75 18.32 6.89
CA ILE A 405 5.76 16.88 7.21
C ILE A 405 5.95 16.04 5.94
N ASP A 406 5.69 16.57 4.76
CA ASP A 406 5.45 15.79 3.54
C ASP A 406 6.70 15.62 2.65
N ARG A 407 7.91 15.75 3.21
CA ARG A 407 9.17 15.63 2.47
C ARG A 407 10.34 15.13 3.30
N LEU A 408 11.30 14.53 2.62
CA LEU A 408 12.63 14.23 3.16
C LEU A 408 13.46 15.52 3.26
N PHE A 409 14.28 15.66 4.30
CA PHE A 409 15.16 16.81 4.49
C PHE A 409 16.63 16.42 4.32
N GLY A 410 17.46 17.36 3.90
CA GLY A 410 18.88 17.13 3.64
C GLY A 410 19.14 16.30 2.37
N GLN A 411 20.42 16.05 2.08
CA GLN A 411 20.86 15.27 0.92
C GLN A 411 22.00 14.32 1.32
N GLY A 412 22.22 13.29 0.51
CA GLY A 412 23.31 12.33 0.73
C GLY A 412 23.25 11.67 2.11
N GLN A 413 24.34 11.78 2.87
CA GLN A 413 24.44 11.21 4.23
C GLN A 413 23.68 12.02 5.30
N GLU A 414 23.32 13.27 5.01
CA GLU A 414 22.52 14.12 5.90
C GLU A 414 21.01 13.97 5.67
N ALA A 415 20.61 13.17 4.69
CA ALA A 415 19.21 12.89 4.40
C ALA A 415 18.53 12.27 5.63
N THR A 416 17.51 12.95 6.15
CA THR A 416 16.85 12.59 7.40
C THR A 416 15.39 13.01 7.40
N TYR A 417 14.69 12.55 8.43
CA TYR A 417 13.28 12.82 8.65
C TYR A 417 13.00 12.99 10.15
N TRP A 418 11.75 13.29 10.48
CA TRP A 418 11.34 13.69 11.82
C TRP A 418 11.60 12.63 12.90
N ARG A 419 12.02 13.11 14.07
CA ARG A 419 12.23 12.35 15.30
C ARG A 419 11.33 12.86 16.41
N VAL A 420 11.06 12.00 17.38
CA VAL A 420 10.47 12.40 18.66
C VAL A 420 11.56 12.31 19.73
N ASP A 421 11.37 13.00 20.86
CA ASP A 421 12.30 12.97 21.98
C ASP A 421 12.23 11.66 22.78
N ARG A 422 12.62 10.56 22.12
CA ARG A 422 12.79 9.23 22.70
C ARG A 422 13.99 8.54 22.07
N PRO A 423 14.64 7.61 22.79
CA PRO A 423 15.79 6.89 22.27
C PRO A 423 15.46 6.20 20.95
N GLU A 424 16.24 6.50 19.90
CA GLU A 424 16.14 5.83 18.60
C GLU A 424 14.70 5.72 18.02
N CYS A 425 13.91 6.78 18.22
CA CYS A 425 12.55 6.85 17.73
C CYS A 425 12.39 7.88 16.59
N TRP A 426 11.81 7.44 15.48
CA TRP A 426 11.51 8.25 14.29
C TRP A 426 10.01 8.27 14.02
N VAL A 427 9.55 9.35 13.38
CA VAL A 427 8.23 9.39 12.77
C VAL A 427 8.31 8.73 11.41
N ARG A 428 7.35 7.87 11.08
CA ARG A 428 7.25 7.24 9.76
C ARG A 428 5.81 7.36 9.24
N PRO A 429 5.61 7.70 7.95
CA PRO A 429 4.32 7.63 7.29
C PRO A 429 4.01 6.20 6.83
N TYR A 430 2.74 5.82 6.94
CA TYR A 430 2.18 4.54 6.56
C TYR A 430 0.93 4.75 5.72
N LEU A 431 0.80 3.94 4.66
CA LEU A 431 -0.41 3.88 3.85
C LEU A 431 -1.34 2.80 4.42
N GLU A 432 -2.34 3.21 5.18
CA GLU A 432 -3.34 2.31 5.80
C GLU A 432 -4.67 2.30 5.02
N THR A 433 -4.77 3.12 3.97
CA THR A 433 -5.93 3.16 3.07
C THR A 433 -5.98 1.90 2.20
N PRO A 434 -7.17 1.36 1.87
CA PRO A 434 -7.25 0.14 1.06
C PRO A 434 -6.67 0.31 -0.36
N LEU A 435 -7.05 1.39 -1.06
CA LEU A 435 -6.71 1.63 -2.46
C LEU A 435 -6.12 3.02 -2.75
N TYR A 436 -6.71 4.12 -2.24
CA TYR A 436 -6.25 5.48 -2.60
C TYR A 436 -4.80 5.71 -2.16
N GLY A 437 -3.95 6.19 -3.07
CA GLY A 437 -2.52 6.40 -2.82
C GLY A 437 -1.68 5.10 -2.81
N ARG A 438 -2.27 3.94 -3.13
CA ARG A 438 -1.58 2.66 -3.27
C ARG A 438 -1.02 2.49 -4.67
N TRP A 439 0.20 1.97 -4.76
CA TRP A 439 0.87 1.67 -6.03
C TRP A 439 0.79 0.18 -6.33
N ASN A 440 0.03 -0.21 -7.36
CA ASN A 440 -0.03 -1.59 -7.90
C ASN A 440 -0.61 -1.59 -9.33
N TYR A 441 -0.36 -2.63 -10.13
CA TYR A 441 -0.79 -2.62 -11.54
C TYR A 441 -2.33 -2.52 -11.76
N PRO A 442 -3.22 -3.14 -10.95
CA PRO A 442 -4.66 -3.04 -11.20
C PRO A 442 -5.17 -1.60 -10.98
N LEU A 443 -4.60 -0.87 -10.02
CA LEU A 443 -4.86 0.55 -9.88
C LEU A 443 -4.29 1.37 -11.02
N GLY A 444 -3.14 0.98 -11.59
CA GLY A 444 -2.58 1.62 -12.79
C GLY A 444 -3.60 1.71 -13.94
N VAL A 445 -4.23 0.58 -14.32
CA VAL A 445 -5.26 0.58 -15.37
C VAL A 445 -6.52 1.34 -14.95
N THR A 446 -6.94 1.19 -13.68
CA THR A 446 -8.10 1.92 -13.14
C THR A 446 -7.93 3.43 -13.24
N LEU A 447 -6.78 3.94 -12.81
CA LEU A 447 -6.46 5.36 -12.84
C LEU A 447 -6.31 5.86 -14.27
N TYR A 448 -5.74 5.05 -15.19
CA TYR A 448 -5.72 5.40 -16.61
C TYR A 448 -7.12 5.58 -17.20
N GLY A 449 -8.05 4.67 -16.90
CA GLY A 449 -9.45 4.80 -17.30
C GLY A 449 -10.12 6.05 -16.72
N LEU A 450 -9.89 6.37 -15.45
CA LEU A 450 -10.42 7.58 -14.80
C LEU A 450 -9.88 8.88 -15.42
N LEU A 451 -8.57 8.96 -15.70
CA LEU A 451 -7.95 10.09 -16.38
C LEU A 451 -8.61 10.35 -17.74
N ARG A 452 -8.77 9.28 -18.54
CA ARG A 452 -9.41 9.34 -19.86
C ARG A 452 -10.91 9.68 -19.76
N THR A 453 -11.60 9.20 -18.73
CA THR A 453 -13.02 9.49 -18.48
C THR A 453 -13.24 10.97 -18.19
N GLY A 454 -12.38 11.59 -17.37
CA GLY A 454 -12.46 13.03 -17.09
C GLY A 454 -12.34 13.88 -18.36
N ALA A 455 -11.45 13.50 -19.27
CA ALA A 455 -11.32 14.16 -20.58
C ALA A 455 -12.55 13.89 -21.48
N ALA A 456 -12.98 12.62 -21.62
CA ALA A 456 -14.07 12.24 -22.51
C ALA A 456 -15.44 12.82 -22.10
N LEU A 457 -15.65 13.07 -20.81
CA LEU A 457 -16.89 13.63 -20.27
C LEU A 457 -16.79 15.13 -19.98
N SER A 458 -15.65 15.79 -20.24
CA SER A 458 -15.37 17.17 -19.81
C SER A 458 -15.63 17.38 -18.32
N ALA A 459 -15.22 16.42 -17.50
CA ALA A 459 -15.50 16.30 -16.07
C ALA A 459 -14.18 16.22 -15.28
N PRO A 460 -13.55 17.38 -14.97
CA PRO A 460 -12.17 17.43 -14.48
C PRO A 460 -11.96 16.77 -13.11
N HIS A 461 -13.01 16.60 -12.30
CA HIS A 461 -12.89 15.96 -10.99
C HIS A 461 -12.46 14.48 -11.06
N TYR A 462 -12.76 13.77 -12.17
CA TYR A 462 -12.24 12.42 -12.38
C TYR A 462 -10.73 12.42 -12.64
N THR A 463 -10.27 13.36 -13.47
CA THR A 463 -8.85 13.56 -13.76
C THR A 463 -8.09 13.99 -12.51
N GLU A 464 -8.66 14.92 -11.71
CA GLU A 464 -8.02 15.42 -10.49
C GLU A 464 -7.90 14.34 -9.41
N TYR A 465 -8.94 13.51 -9.23
CA TYR A 465 -8.86 12.37 -8.31
C TYR A 465 -7.72 11.42 -8.70
N ALA A 466 -7.64 11.04 -9.98
CA ALA A 466 -6.63 10.12 -10.45
C ALA A 466 -5.22 10.72 -10.41
N ALA A 467 -5.07 12.00 -10.80
CA ALA A 467 -3.81 12.73 -10.70
C ALA A 467 -3.34 12.88 -9.25
N GLY A 468 -4.24 13.19 -8.31
CA GLY A 468 -3.93 13.28 -6.88
C GLY A 468 -3.48 11.94 -6.27
N HIS A 469 -4.11 10.82 -6.66
CA HIS A 469 -3.67 9.48 -6.26
C HIS A 469 -2.24 9.22 -6.75
N ILE A 470 -2.00 9.41 -8.06
CA ILE A 470 -0.69 9.17 -8.69
C ILE A 470 0.39 10.06 -8.06
N GLU A 471 0.09 11.35 -7.86
CA GLU A 471 1.01 12.31 -7.26
C GLU A 471 1.35 11.95 -5.81
N GLN A 472 0.39 11.42 -5.03
CA GLN A 472 0.68 10.89 -3.71
C GLN A 472 1.70 9.75 -3.76
N CYS A 473 1.65 8.88 -4.76
CA CYS A 473 2.68 7.86 -4.90
C CYS A 473 4.01 8.48 -5.34
N SER A 474 4.04 9.22 -6.45
CA SER A 474 5.29 9.71 -7.03
C SER A 474 6.04 10.70 -6.14
N LYS A 475 5.34 11.60 -5.43
CA LYS A 475 5.99 12.59 -4.54
C LYS A 475 6.74 11.95 -3.37
N TRP A 476 6.30 10.79 -2.90
CA TRP A 476 6.90 10.06 -1.78
C TRP A 476 7.95 9.04 -2.23
N HIS A 477 8.32 8.99 -3.51
CA HIS A 477 9.27 8.00 -4.02
C HIS A 477 10.66 8.10 -3.36
N ASP A 478 11.24 9.30 -3.32
CA ASP A 478 12.56 9.53 -2.70
C ASP A 478 12.56 9.19 -1.20
N TYR A 479 11.49 9.54 -0.49
CA TYR A 479 11.32 9.17 0.91
C TYR A 479 11.25 7.65 1.07
N ALA A 480 10.47 6.95 0.24
CA ALA A 480 10.30 5.50 0.36
C ALA A 480 11.62 4.75 0.09
N GLU A 481 12.43 5.21 -0.87
CA GLU A 481 13.78 4.70 -1.09
C GLU A 481 14.70 4.92 0.12
N TRP A 482 14.63 6.10 0.73
CA TRP A 482 15.37 6.39 1.96
C TRP A 482 14.89 5.53 3.13
N ASP A 483 13.58 5.47 3.36
CA ASP A 483 12.91 4.73 4.45
C ASP A 483 13.24 3.24 4.37
N ARG A 484 13.23 2.66 3.16
CA ARG A 484 13.66 1.27 2.93
C ARG A 484 15.10 1.03 3.38
N LYS A 485 16.04 1.89 2.97
CA LYS A 485 17.47 1.76 3.37
C LYS A 485 17.65 1.87 4.89
N GLN A 486 16.84 2.71 5.54
CA GLN A 486 16.89 2.94 6.97
C GLN A 486 16.27 1.79 7.79
N TYR A 487 15.10 1.28 7.38
CA TYR A 487 14.26 0.42 8.22
C TYR A 487 13.96 -0.96 7.59
N GLY A 488 14.52 -1.24 6.42
CA GLY A 488 14.41 -2.49 5.67
C GLY A 488 13.20 -2.57 4.74
N ALA A 489 11.98 -2.32 5.23
CA ALA A 489 10.80 -2.17 4.37
C ALA A 489 10.12 -0.81 4.55
N PRO A 490 9.76 -0.13 3.45
CA PRO A 490 9.18 1.20 3.54
C PRO A 490 7.72 1.15 4.04
N GLY A 491 7.28 2.21 4.70
CA GLY A 491 5.88 2.41 5.10
C GLY A 491 4.93 2.83 3.96
N LEU A 492 5.51 3.29 2.85
CA LEU A 492 4.82 3.76 1.64
C LEU A 492 5.42 3.08 0.41
N ASN A 493 4.70 3.10 -0.72
CA ASN A 493 5.25 2.78 -2.05
C ASN A 493 6.08 1.48 -2.09
N HIS A 494 5.65 0.45 -1.36
CA HIS A 494 6.42 -0.77 -1.20
C HIS A 494 6.83 -1.38 -2.56
N GLN A 495 5.87 -1.60 -3.46
CA GLN A 495 6.12 -2.18 -4.77
C GLN A 495 6.99 -1.27 -5.66
N LEU A 496 6.80 0.05 -5.63
CA LEU A 496 7.63 0.98 -6.41
C LEU A 496 9.09 1.07 -5.89
N SER A 497 9.32 0.83 -4.60
CA SER A 497 10.66 0.93 -3.98
C SER A 497 11.39 -0.42 -3.91
N LEU A 498 10.68 -1.51 -4.19
CA LEU A 498 11.15 -2.89 -4.19
C LEU A 498 10.64 -3.61 -5.44
N ILE A 499 10.82 -2.97 -6.60
CA ILE A 499 10.39 -3.52 -7.89
C ILE A 499 11.13 -4.85 -8.09
N ASP A 500 10.38 -5.95 -8.13
CA ASP A 500 10.90 -7.30 -8.40
C ASP A 500 10.23 -7.96 -9.61
N SER A 501 9.20 -7.32 -10.18
CA SER A 501 8.54 -7.74 -11.41
C SER A 501 7.98 -6.57 -12.22
N LEU A 502 7.65 -6.84 -13.48
CA LEU A 502 6.94 -5.91 -14.36
C LEU A 502 5.60 -5.42 -13.75
N ASP A 503 4.90 -6.32 -13.03
CA ASP A 503 3.63 -6.02 -12.32
C ASP A 503 3.78 -4.91 -11.26
N ASP A 504 4.99 -4.67 -10.75
CA ASP A 504 5.22 -3.63 -9.76
C ASP A 504 5.38 -2.25 -10.36
N CYS A 505 5.50 -2.12 -11.69
CA CYS A 505 5.92 -0.85 -12.28
C CYS A 505 5.21 -0.43 -13.58
N GLY A 506 5.03 -1.30 -14.58
CA GLY A 506 4.73 -0.82 -15.93
C GLY A 506 3.34 -0.21 -16.10
N SER A 507 2.28 -0.90 -15.68
CA SER A 507 0.89 -0.38 -15.78
C SER A 507 0.74 0.97 -15.06
N PHE A 508 1.17 1.05 -13.80
CA PHE A 508 1.07 2.28 -13.02
C PHE A 508 1.99 3.38 -13.56
N GLY A 509 3.21 3.03 -13.96
CA GLY A 509 4.15 3.96 -14.59
C GLY A 509 3.58 4.57 -15.87
N ALA A 510 2.89 3.79 -16.70
CA ALA A 510 2.23 4.28 -17.91
C ALA A 510 1.09 5.27 -17.60
N ALA A 511 0.28 4.96 -16.58
CA ALA A 511 -0.75 5.86 -16.07
C ALA A 511 -0.15 7.16 -15.50
N MET A 512 0.96 7.05 -14.76
CA MET A 512 1.70 8.17 -14.19
C MET A 512 2.22 9.12 -15.27
N LEU A 513 2.85 8.59 -16.32
CA LEU A 513 3.33 9.41 -17.44
C LEU A 513 2.17 10.09 -18.18
N THR A 514 1.04 9.40 -18.34
CA THR A 514 -0.18 9.98 -18.92
C THR A 514 -0.69 11.14 -18.07
N ALA A 515 -0.79 10.95 -16.74
CA ALA A 515 -1.23 12.01 -15.83
C ALA A 515 -0.29 13.22 -15.85
N ASN A 516 1.03 12.98 -15.86
CA ASN A 516 2.04 14.04 -15.89
C ASN A 516 1.96 14.91 -17.16
N LYS A 517 1.57 14.31 -18.30
CA LYS A 517 1.32 15.04 -19.56
C LYS A 517 0.09 15.94 -19.48
N LEU A 518 -0.93 15.56 -18.69
CA LEU A 518 -2.14 16.36 -18.48
C LEU A 518 -1.92 17.47 -17.43
N ARG A 519 -1.21 17.16 -16.35
CA ARG A 519 -0.83 18.09 -15.28
C ARG A 519 0.54 17.65 -14.75
N PRO A 520 1.57 18.53 -14.72
CA PRO A 520 2.84 18.19 -14.10
C PRO A 520 2.65 17.74 -12.64
N LEU A 521 3.19 16.56 -12.30
CA LEU A 521 3.10 15.98 -10.96
C LEU A 521 4.47 15.91 -10.29
N LEU A 522 4.49 15.99 -8.96
CA LEU A 522 5.72 15.90 -8.18
C LEU A 522 6.33 14.50 -8.19
N GLY A 523 7.65 14.40 -8.34
CA GLY A 523 8.42 13.14 -8.20
C GLY A 523 8.38 12.19 -9.41
N VAL A 524 7.67 12.55 -10.49
CA VAL A 524 7.52 11.69 -11.68
C VAL A 524 8.84 11.38 -12.37
N GLU A 525 9.73 12.37 -12.51
CA GLU A 525 11.00 12.21 -13.25
C GLU A 525 11.85 11.07 -12.67
N ARG A 526 12.06 11.07 -11.35
CA ARG A 526 12.83 10.03 -10.66
C ARG A 526 12.15 8.68 -10.68
N ALA A 527 10.84 8.63 -10.41
CA ALA A 527 10.08 7.39 -10.47
C ALA A 527 10.11 6.77 -11.87
N ALA A 528 9.93 7.57 -12.92
CA ALA A 528 9.98 7.11 -14.31
C ALA A 528 11.38 6.62 -14.69
N ALA A 529 12.45 7.33 -14.30
CA ALA A 529 13.82 6.88 -14.54
C ALA A 529 14.13 5.56 -13.82
N HIS A 530 13.65 5.37 -12.59
CA HIS A 530 13.81 4.11 -11.86
C HIS A 530 13.09 2.94 -12.56
N ILE A 531 11.85 3.15 -13.00
CA ILE A 531 11.07 2.13 -13.72
C ILE A 531 11.74 1.79 -15.07
N ALA A 532 12.17 2.80 -15.83
CA ALA A 532 12.87 2.59 -17.10
C ALA A 532 14.18 1.83 -16.90
N HIS A 533 14.96 2.16 -15.86
CA HIS A 533 16.16 1.43 -15.51
C HIS A 533 15.85 -0.04 -15.22
N TYR A 534 14.83 -0.30 -14.39
CA TYR A 534 14.40 -1.66 -14.05
C TYR A 534 14.02 -2.46 -15.31
N ILE A 535 13.09 -1.97 -16.14
CA ILE A 535 12.59 -2.70 -17.32
C ILE A 535 13.71 -2.95 -18.35
N THR A 536 14.59 -1.98 -18.56
CA THR A 536 15.64 -2.09 -19.58
C THR A 536 16.86 -2.89 -19.12
N HIS A 537 17.26 -2.79 -17.86
CA HIS A 537 18.57 -3.31 -17.39
C HIS A 537 18.48 -4.38 -16.31
N VAL A 538 17.37 -4.49 -15.59
CA VAL A 538 17.22 -5.40 -14.44
C VAL A 538 16.28 -6.56 -14.73
N GLN A 539 15.16 -6.29 -15.42
CA GLN A 539 14.18 -7.31 -15.76
C GLN A 539 14.82 -8.48 -16.51
N ASP A 540 14.57 -9.69 -16.03
CA ASP A 540 15.06 -10.93 -16.64
C ASP A 540 14.60 -11.06 -18.09
N ARG A 541 15.50 -11.55 -18.96
CA ARG A 541 15.24 -11.79 -20.38
C ARG A 541 15.83 -13.11 -20.86
N LEU A 542 15.18 -13.72 -21.84
CA LEU A 542 15.73 -14.82 -22.62
C LEU A 542 16.89 -14.35 -23.52
N PRO A 543 17.73 -15.26 -24.07
CA PRO A 543 18.85 -14.89 -24.93
C PRO A 543 18.48 -14.06 -26.17
N ASP A 544 17.25 -14.20 -26.67
CA ASP A 544 16.73 -13.42 -27.80
C ASP A 544 16.22 -12.04 -27.39
N GLY A 545 16.18 -11.72 -26.09
CA GLY A 545 15.74 -10.44 -25.52
C GLY A 545 14.28 -10.40 -25.04
N ALA A 546 13.53 -11.50 -25.14
CA ALA A 546 12.15 -11.57 -24.65
C ALA A 546 12.10 -11.46 -23.12
N PHE A 547 11.15 -10.70 -22.58
CA PHE A 547 10.92 -10.64 -21.14
C PHE A 547 10.63 -12.03 -20.57
N TYR A 548 11.16 -12.28 -19.37
CA TYR A 548 11.13 -13.58 -18.72
C TYR A 548 11.06 -13.41 -17.22
N ARG A 549 10.61 -14.43 -16.49
CA ARG A 549 10.57 -14.43 -15.02
C ARG A 549 11.53 -15.49 -14.49
N THR A 550 12.81 -15.17 -14.29
CA THR A 550 13.77 -16.12 -13.66
C THR A 550 13.40 -16.31 -12.19
N ARG A 551 12.99 -15.22 -11.55
CA ARG A 551 12.48 -15.18 -10.18
C ARG A 551 10.99 -14.84 -10.18
N GLY A 552 10.36 -15.02 -9.03
CA GLY A 552 8.99 -14.58 -8.81
C GLY A 552 8.65 -14.54 -7.33
N THR A 553 7.67 -13.72 -6.98
CA THR A 553 7.20 -13.52 -5.60
C THR A 553 6.66 -14.83 -4.99
N VAL A 554 6.25 -15.77 -5.84
CA VAL A 554 5.82 -17.13 -5.49
C VAL A 554 6.46 -18.14 -6.44
N ASP A 555 6.74 -19.35 -5.95
CA ASP A 555 7.59 -20.33 -6.64
C ASP A 555 7.08 -20.75 -8.02
N PHE A 556 5.76 -20.76 -8.25
CA PHE A 556 5.21 -21.15 -9.55
C PHE A 556 5.60 -20.17 -10.66
N MET A 557 5.82 -18.88 -10.36
CA MET A 557 6.18 -17.87 -11.38
C MET A 557 7.60 -18.05 -11.91
N LYS A 558 8.48 -18.76 -11.19
CA LYS A 558 9.88 -18.94 -11.59
C LYS A 558 9.95 -19.78 -12.86
N GLY A 559 10.71 -19.30 -13.84
CA GLY A 559 10.99 -19.98 -15.09
C GLY A 559 9.88 -19.86 -16.13
N THR A 560 9.16 -18.74 -16.18
CA THR A 560 7.95 -18.59 -17.02
C THR A 560 7.90 -17.27 -17.80
N MET A 561 7.11 -17.24 -18.87
CA MET A 561 6.72 -16.02 -19.61
C MET A 561 5.19 -15.90 -19.61
N TRP A 562 4.65 -14.73 -19.30
CA TRP A 562 3.21 -14.51 -19.17
C TRP A 562 2.76 -13.49 -20.19
N CYS A 563 1.73 -13.75 -20.99
CA CYS A 563 1.27 -12.79 -21.99
C CYS A 563 0.90 -11.42 -21.37
N ASP A 564 0.51 -11.40 -20.10
CA ASP A 564 0.30 -10.22 -19.26
C ASP A 564 1.52 -9.27 -19.23
N ASP A 565 2.76 -9.81 -19.29
CA ASP A 565 4.00 -9.03 -19.26
C ASP A 565 4.07 -7.98 -20.37
N LEU A 566 3.36 -8.19 -21.50
CA LEU A 566 3.25 -7.21 -22.57
C LEU A 566 2.53 -5.94 -22.09
N TYR A 567 1.44 -6.08 -21.33
CA TYR A 567 0.77 -4.94 -20.71
C TYR A 567 1.57 -4.35 -19.54
N MET A 568 2.25 -5.19 -18.77
CA MET A 568 3.06 -4.74 -17.63
C MET A 568 4.39 -4.07 -18.03
N SER A 569 4.63 -3.84 -19.33
CA SER A 569 5.88 -3.23 -19.81
C SER A 569 5.70 -2.28 -20.99
N THR A 570 5.06 -2.74 -22.07
CA THR A 570 5.08 -2.03 -23.37
C THR A 570 4.35 -0.67 -23.36
N PRO A 571 3.23 -0.46 -22.62
CA PRO A 571 2.64 0.88 -22.51
C PRO A 571 3.54 1.88 -21.79
N PHE A 572 4.31 1.43 -20.78
CA PHE A 572 5.28 2.29 -20.11
C PHE A 572 6.41 2.67 -21.05
N LEU A 573 7.01 1.69 -21.73
CA LEU A 573 8.11 1.93 -22.68
C LEU A 573 7.68 2.89 -23.79
N SER A 574 6.48 2.73 -24.33
CA SER A 574 5.92 3.61 -25.38
C SER A 574 5.74 5.04 -24.90
N LYS A 575 5.21 5.24 -23.68
CA LYS A 575 5.03 6.59 -23.11
C LYS A 575 6.35 7.21 -22.63
N TYR A 576 7.31 6.39 -22.21
CA TYR A 576 8.65 6.86 -21.86
C TYR A 576 9.46 7.26 -23.10
N TYR A 577 9.22 6.61 -24.24
CA TYR A 577 9.65 7.10 -25.56
C TYR A 577 9.07 8.48 -25.86
N GLU A 578 7.76 8.71 -25.69
CA GLU A 578 7.18 10.06 -25.87
C GLU A 578 7.82 11.12 -24.96
N LEU A 579 8.16 10.75 -23.72
CA LEU A 579 8.80 11.65 -22.76
C LEU A 579 10.25 12.00 -23.13
N THR A 580 11.02 11.02 -23.61
CA THR A 580 12.48 11.15 -23.77
C THR A 580 12.94 11.36 -25.22
N GLY A 581 12.12 10.96 -26.19
CA GLY A 581 12.48 10.88 -27.61
C GLY A 581 13.42 9.73 -27.98
N ASP A 582 13.75 8.83 -27.04
CA ASP A 582 14.69 7.73 -27.28
C ASP A 582 14.00 6.52 -27.90
N GLY A 583 14.16 6.35 -29.22
CA GLY A 583 13.51 5.29 -30.01
C GLY A 583 13.78 3.86 -29.54
N ARG A 584 14.84 3.62 -28.75
CA ARG A 584 15.18 2.28 -28.24
C ARG A 584 14.08 1.69 -27.35
N TYR A 585 13.34 2.53 -26.61
CA TYR A 585 12.23 2.07 -25.79
C TYR A 585 11.05 1.57 -26.65
N LEU A 586 10.78 2.26 -27.76
CA LEU A 586 9.73 1.88 -28.70
C LEU A 586 10.13 0.61 -29.48
N ASP A 587 11.39 0.50 -29.90
CA ASP A 587 11.94 -0.69 -30.55
C ASP A 587 11.84 -1.93 -29.64
N ASP A 588 12.21 -1.81 -28.36
CA ASP A 588 12.10 -2.91 -27.41
C ASP A 588 10.64 -3.33 -27.21
N ALA A 589 9.74 -2.36 -26.98
CA ALA A 589 8.30 -2.63 -26.87
C ALA A 589 7.74 -3.40 -28.08
N ALA A 590 8.12 -2.99 -29.30
CA ALA A 590 7.72 -3.65 -30.54
C ALA A 590 8.24 -5.09 -30.64
N LEU A 591 9.51 -5.32 -30.33
CA LEU A 591 10.13 -6.64 -30.39
C LEU A 591 9.53 -7.62 -29.38
N GLN A 592 9.07 -7.16 -28.22
CA GLN A 592 8.41 -8.04 -27.25
C GLN A 592 7.17 -8.73 -27.83
N PHE A 593 6.31 -8.02 -28.56
CA PHE A 593 5.13 -8.64 -29.17
C PHE A 593 5.49 -9.77 -30.13
N LEU A 594 6.50 -9.56 -30.97
CA LEU A 594 6.92 -10.56 -31.96
C LEU A 594 7.52 -11.80 -31.27
N ARG A 595 8.38 -11.61 -30.26
CA ARG A 595 8.99 -12.70 -29.50
C ARG A 595 7.98 -13.49 -28.66
N TYR A 596 6.97 -12.82 -28.11
CA TYR A 596 5.88 -13.47 -27.38
C TYR A 596 4.97 -14.25 -28.33
N LYS A 597 4.68 -13.70 -29.52
CA LYS A 597 3.92 -14.38 -30.57
C LYS A 597 4.57 -15.71 -30.96
N GLU A 598 5.88 -15.76 -31.13
CA GLU A 598 6.62 -16.99 -31.47
C GLU A 598 6.39 -18.16 -30.49
N ARG A 599 6.05 -17.89 -29.23
CA ARG A 599 5.95 -18.91 -28.16
C ARG A 599 4.54 -19.17 -27.67
N LEU A 600 3.68 -18.15 -27.71
CA LEU A 600 2.36 -18.19 -27.08
C LEU A 600 1.22 -18.17 -28.09
N PHE A 601 1.44 -17.74 -29.33
CA PHE A 601 0.37 -17.67 -30.31
C PHE A 601 -0.08 -19.07 -30.74
N ILE A 602 -1.39 -19.21 -30.92
CA ILE A 602 -2.07 -20.41 -31.38
C ILE A 602 -2.53 -20.15 -32.82
N PRO A 603 -1.75 -20.53 -33.85
CA PRO A 603 -2.02 -20.13 -35.23
C PRO A 603 -3.40 -20.57 -35.74
N GLU A 604 -3.90 -21.73 -35.29
CA GLU A 604 -5.16 -22.30 -35.74
C GLU A 604 -6.38 -21.51 -35.22
N LEU A 605 -6.21 -20.81 -34.10
CA LEU A 605 -7.27 -20.06 -33.44
C LEU A 605 -7.12 -18.54 -33.60
N GLY A 606 -5.91 -18.06 -33.90
CA GLY A 606 -5.62 -16.63 -33.95
C GLY A 606 -5.63 -15.97 -32.57
N ILE A 607 -5.30 -16.71 -31.51
CA ILE A 607 -5.30 -16.21 -30.11
C ILE A 607 -4.04 -16.69 -29.37
N MET A 608 -3.89 -16.36 -28.09
CA MET A 608 -2.71 -16.65 -27.28
C MET A 608 -3.00 -17.70 -26.20
N HIS A 609 -2.02 -18.56 -25.92
CA HIS A 609 -1.87 -19.20 -24.63
C HIS A 609 -1.56 -18.16 -23.54
N HIS A 610 -1.88 -18.47 -22.29
CA HIS A 610 -1.60 -17.58 -21.17
C HIS A 610 -0.12 -17.55 -20.78
N VAL A 611 0.48 -18.73 -20.54
CA VAL A 611 1.84 -18.84 -20.00
C VAL A 611 2.68 -19.82 -20.79
N PHE A 612 3.95 -19.48 -21.00
CA PHE A 612 5.00 -20.40 -21.44
C PHE A 612 5.82 -20.81 -20.22
N ASP A 613 5.93 -22.11 -19.97
CA ASP A 613 6.68 -22.65 -18.86
C ASP A 613 7.94 -23.34 -19.38
N ASP A 614 9.09 -22.74 -19.11
CA ASP A 614 10.38 -23.21 -19.59
C ASP A 614 10.75 -24.56 -18.96
N LYS A 615 10.27 -24.86 -17.75
CA LYS A 615 10.48 -26.15 -17.08
C LYS A 615 9.94 -27.31 -17.93
N PHE A 616 8.88 -27.06 -18.68
CA PHE A 616 8.26 -28.04 -19.57
C PHE A 616 8.52 -27.77 -21.06
N GLY A 617 9.21 -26.67 -21.37
CA GLY A 617 9.53 -26.25 -22.74
C GLY A 617 8.30 -26.03 -23.63
N LYS A 618 7.15 -25.65 -23.05
CA LYS A 618 5.89 -25.51 -23.80
C LYS A 618 4.91 -24.52 -23.17
N PRO A 619 3.97 -23.96 -23.95
CA PRO A 619 2.86 -23.20 -23.41
C PRO A 619 1.91 -24.07 -22.58
N ASN A 620 1.18 -23.44 -21.66
CA ASN A 620 0.27 -24.11 -20.75
C ASN A 620 -0.99 -24.69 -21.42
N GLY A 621 -1.25 -24.35 -22.68
CA GLY A 621 -2.39 -24.86 -23.42
C GLY A 621 -3.72 -24.13 -23.16
N VAL A 622 -3.75 -23.09 -22.32
CA VAL A 622 -5.01 -22.44 -21.90
C VAL A 622 -5.13 -21.02 -22.46
N PRO A 623 -6.13 -20.73 -23.33
CA PRO A 623 -6.41 -19.38 -23.82
C PRO A 623 -7.28 -18.60 -22.82
N TRP A 624 -6.64 -18.10 -21.76
CA TRP A 624 -7.30 -17.30 -20.74
C TRP A 624 -7.70 -15.91 -21.28
N GLY A 625 -8.95 -15.51 -21.03
CA GLY A 625 -9.56 -14.32 -21.59
C GLY A 625 -8.81 -13.03 -21.25
N ARG A 626 -8.57 -12.74 -19.97
CA ARG A 626 -7.89 -11.49 -19.58
C ARG A 626 -6.45 -11.42 -20.09
N GLY A 627 -5.69 -12.51 -20.00
CA GLY A 627 -4.33 -12.55 -20.55
C GLY A 627 -4.30 -12.18 -22.04
N ASN A 628 -5.23 -12.74 -22.83
CA ASN A 628 -5.40 -12.38 -24.25
C ASN A 628 -5.83 -10.92 -24.45
N GLY A 629 -6.73 -10.42 -23.61
CA GLY A 629 -7.14 -9.02 -23.59
C GLY A 629 -5.95 -8.09 -23.38
N TRP A 630 -5.04 -8.41 -22.45
CA TRP A 630 -3.84 -7.59 -22.22
C TRP A 630 -2.92 -7.50 -23.42
N VAL A 631 -2.79 -8.59 -24.20
CA VAL A 631 -2.01 -8.59 -25.44
C VAL A 631 -2.58 -7.60 -26.44
N ILE A 632 -3.87 -7.69 -26.77
CA ILE A 632 -4.44 -6.83 -27.81
C ILE A 632 -4.59 -5.38 -27.33
N PHE A 633 -4.95 -5.17 -26.06
CA PHE A 633 -5.02 -3.84 -25.48
C PHE A 633 -3.67 -3.10 -25.54
N SER A 634 -2.60 -3.76 -25.11
CA SER A 634 -1.25 -3.17 -25.15
C SER A 634 -0.73 -3.00 -26.59
N LEU A 635 -1.07 -3.90 -27.50
CA LEU A 635 -0.73 -3.77 -28.92
C LEU A 635 -1.44 -2.57 -29.56
N THR A 636 -2.71 -2.34 -29.21
CA THR A 636 -3.45 -1.13 -29.61
C THR A 636 -2.72 0.13 -29.13
N GLU A 637 -2.43 0.24 -27.83
CA GLU A 637 -1.73 1.41 -27.26
C GLU A 637 -0.35 1.65 -27.91
N LEU A 638 0.41 0.58 -28.20
CA LEU A 638 1.68 0.68 -28.91
C LEU A 638 1.49 1.23 -30.34
N LEU A 639 0.54 0.67 -31.10
CA LEU A 639 0.27 1.08 -32.49
C LEU A 639 -0.24 2.53 -32.59
N THR A 640 -0.94 3.03 -31.57
CA THR A 640 -1.38 4.43 -31.48
C THR A 640 -0.20 5.40 -31.35
N ILE A 641 0.84 5.03 -30.59
CA ILE A 641 2.02 5.87 -30.35
C ILE A 641 3.07 5.70 -31.45
N MET A 642 3.13 4.53 -32.07
CA MET A 642 4.17 4.16 -33.03
C MET A 642 4.07 4.97 -34.34
N PRO A 643 5.16 5.61 -34.80
CA PRO A 643 5.20 6.31 -36.09
C PRO A 643 4.82 5.40 -37.27
N SER A 644 4.12 5.94 -38.28
CA SER A 644 3.67 5.19 -39.45
C SER A 644 4.82 4.50 -40.22
N GLU A 645 6.00 5.11 -40.23
CA GLU A 645 7.20 4.67 -40.93
C GLU A 645 8.04 3.68 -40.11
N HIS A 646 7.65 3.36 -38.88
CA HIS A 646 8.38 2.44 -38.03
C HIS A 646 8.47 1.05 -38.67
N LYS A 647 9.68 0.48 -38.75
CA LYS A 647 9.97 -0.72 -39.55
C LYS A 647 9.15 -1.95 -39.15
N LEU A 648 8.85 -2.09 -37.85
CA LEU A 648 8.07 -3.23 -37.31
C LEU A 648 6.56 -3.01 -37.36
N ARG A 649 6.09 -1.80 -37.70
CA ARG A 649 4.66 -1.48 -37.68
C ARG A 649 3.81 -2.37 -38.59
N PRO A 650 4.22 -2.71 -39.83
CA PRO A 650 3.43 -3.58 -40.69
C PRO A 650 3.22 -4.99 -40.10
N GLU A 651 4.23 -5.56 -39.47
CA GLU A 651 4.16 -6.89 -38.86
C GLU A 651 3.28 -6.89 -37.60
N LEU A 652 3.40 -5.85 -36.78
CA LEU A 652 2.55 -5.66 -35.61
C LEU A 652 1.08 -5.43 -35.99
N LEU A 653 0.81 -4.66 -37.06
CA LEU A 653 -0.53 -4.45 -37.57
C LEU A 653 -1.14 -5.75 -38.11
N LYS A 654 -0.33 -6.58 -38.78
CA LYS A 654 -0.75 -7.93 -39.18
C LYS A 654 -1.11 -8.78 -37.95
N PHE A 655 -0.27 -8.77 -36.92
CA PHE A 655 -0.55 -9.52 -35.69
C PHE A 655 -1.83 -9.03 -34.99
N TYR A 656 -2.04 -7.71 -34.94
CA TYR A 656 -3.26 -7.10 -34.43
C TYR A 656 -4.53 -7.58 -35.14
N ARG A 657 -4.47 -7.69 -36.48
CA ARG A 657 -5.58 -8.21 -37.30
C ARG A 657 -5.84 -9.71 -37.05
N GLU A 658 -4.79 -10.51 -36.98
CA GLU A 658 -4.90 -11.95 -36.68
C GLU A 658 -5.56 -12.19 -35.30
N LEU A 659 -5.14 -11.43 -34.27
CA LEU A 659 -5.76 -11.47 -32.95
C LEU A 659 -7.23 -11.04 -33.00
N SER A 660 -7.51 -9.95 -33.72
CA SER A 660 -8.86 -9.41 -33.81
C SER A 660 -9.82 -10.39 -34.49
N GLU A 661 -9.39 -11.04 -35.56
CA GLU A 661 -10.17 -12.07 -36.24
C GLU A 661 -10.44 -13.26 -35.31
N GLY A 662 -9.42 -13.75 -34.59
CA GLY A 662 -9.54 -14.85 -33.64
C GLY A 662 -10.54 -14.55 -32.53
N TYR A 663 -10.45 -13.36 -31.91
CA TYR A 663 -11.39 -12.96 -30.85
C TYR A 663 -12.80 -12.78 -31.38
N ARG A 664 -13.00 -12.15 -32.55
CA ARG A 664 -14.34 -11.97 -33.13
C ARG A 664 -15.06 -13.30 -33.34
N LYS A 665 -14.36 -14.35 -33.79
CA LYS A 665 -14.91 -15.70 -33.97
C LYS A 665 -15.36 -16.38 -32.67
N LEU A 666 -14.85 -15.93 -31.53
CA LEU A 666 -15.14 -16.49 -30.19
C LEU A 666 -16.14 -15.66 -29.38
N GLN A 667 -16.72 -14.61 -29.98
CA GLN A 667 -17.76 -13.82 -29.33
C GLN A 667 -19.01 -14.69 -29.15
N SER A 668 -19.55 -14.73 -27.93
CA SER A 668 -20.75 -15.49 -27.65
C SER A 668 -22.03 -14.76 -28.08
N GLU A 669 -23.18 -15.47 -28.04
CA GLU A 669 -24.47 -14.93 -28.48
C GLU A 669 -24.91 -13.70 -27.68
N ASN A 670 -24.56 -13.61 -26.40
CA ASN A 670 -24.86 -12.44 -25.55
C ASN A 670 -23.90 -11.26 -25.76
N GLY A 671 -23.01 -11.33 -26.76
CA GLY A 671 -22.04 -10.29 -27.09
C GLY A 671 -20.75 -10.35 -26.26
N MET A 672 -20.70 -11.14 -25.19
CA MET A 672 -19.55 -11.21 -24.29
C MET A 672 -18.53 -12.29 -24.72
N TRP A 673 -17.36 -12.25 -24.11
CA TRP A 673 -16.35 -13.31 -24.18
C TRP A 673 -16.20 -14.07 -22.87
N HIS A 674 -15.76 -15.31 -22.98
CA HIS A 674 -15.66 -16.24 -21.86
C HIS A 674 -14.29 -16.18 -21.18
N GLN A 675 -14.27 -16.50 -19.89
CA GLN A 675 -13.07 -16.61 -19.05
C GLN A 675 -12.00 -17.51 -19.68
N VAL A 676 -12.41 -18.67 -20.22
CA VAL A 676 -11.59 -19.48 -21.12
C VAL A 676 -12.19 -19.33 -22.51
N LEU A 677 -11.48 -18.65 -23.42
CA LEU A 677 -12.05 -18.16 -24.68
C LEU A 677 -12.63 -19.28 -25.56
N THR A 678 -12.10 -20.49 -25.45
CA THR A 678 -12.51 -21.67 -26.23
C THR A 678 -13.47 -22.58 -25.48
N ASP A 679 -13.98 -22.18 -24.31
CA ASP A 679 -14.87 -22.99 -23.48
C ASP A 679 -16.10 -22.17 -23.07
N SER A 680 -17.19 -22.33 -23.81
CA SER A 680 -18.45 -21.61 -23.62
C SER A 680 -19.16 -21.93 -22.31
N GLU A 681 -18.73 -22.97 -21.59
CA GLU A 681 -19.25 -23.28 -20.25
C GLU A 681 -18.53 -22.49 -19.15
N SER A 682 -17.37 -21.89 -19.43
CA SER A 682 -16.74 -20.96 -18.51
C SER A 682 -17.51 -19.65 -18.45
N TYR A 683 -17.47 -18.91 -17.34
CA TYR A 683 -18.30 -17.71 -17.18
C TYR A 683 -17.91 -16.58 -18.15
N ALA A 684 -18.87 -15.75 -18.53
CA ALA A 684 -18.62 -14.54 -19.33
C ALA A 684 -17.85 -13.51 -18.49
N GLU A 685 -16.70 -13.06 -18.97
CA GLU A 685 -15.74 -12.27 -18.18
C GLU A 685 -15.69 -10.82 -18.68
N ALA A 686 -15.82 -9.88 -17.75
CA ALA A 686 -16.05 -8.48 -18.08
C ALA A 686 -14.77 -7.77 -18.55
N SER A 687 -13.60 -8.10 -17.98
CA SER A 687 -12.35 -7.39 -18.31
C SER A 687 -11.81 -7.73 -19.69
N CYS A 688 -11.85 -9.00 -20.11
CA CYS A 688 -11.46 -9.43 -21.46
C CYS A 688 -12.41 -8.86 -22.52
N THR A 689 -13.71 -8.91 -22.24
CA THR A 689 -14.73 -8.33 -23.13
C THR A 689 -14.49 -6.84 -23.34
N ALA A 690 -14.23 -6.07 -22.26
CA ALA A 690 -13.90 -4.66 -22.37
C ALA A 690 -12.63 -4.38 -23.19
N MET A 691 -11.59 -5.21 -23.07
CA MET A 691 -10.37 -5.07 -23.87
C MET A 691 -10.59 -5.34 -25.36
N PHE A 692 -11.42 -6.33 -25.70
CA PHE A 692 -11.76 -6.62 -27.09
C PHE A 692 -12.61 -5.51 -27.70
N ILE A 693 -13.58 -4.96 -26.96
CA ILE A 693 -14.35 -3.77 -27.37
C ILE A 693 -13.41 -2.60 -27.63
N TYR A 694 -12.52 -2.30 -26.68
CA TYR A 694 -11.55 -1.21 -26.79
C TYR A 694 -10.72 -1.36 -28.07
N ALA A 695 -10.13 -2.53 -28.30
CA ALA A 695 -9.33 -2.79 -29.50
C ALA A 695 -10.18 -2.65 -30.77
N PHE A 696 -11.31 -3.34 -30.89
CA PHE A 696 -12.14 -3.31 -32.09
C PHE A 696 -12.59 -1.91 -32.45
N ALA A 697 -13.13 -1.17 -31.47
CA ALA A 697 -13.58 0.19 -31.67
C ALA A 697 -12.43 1.11 -32.11
N HIS A 698 -11.28 1.04 -31.42
CA HIS A 698 -10.11 1.84 -31.75
C HIS A 698 -9.56 1.51 -33.14
N GLY A 699 -9.49 0.21 -33.50
CA GLY A 699 -9.01 -0.27 -34.79
C GLY A 699 -9.92 0.13 -35.95
N VAL A 700 -11.23 0.20 -35.75
CA VAL A 700 -12.18 0.75 -36.73
C VAL A 700 -11.92 2.24 -36.94
N ARG A 701 -11.88 3.03 -35.86
CA ARG A 701 -11.63 4.49 -35.90
C ARG A 701 -10.33 4.86 -36.62
N HIS A 702 -9.30 4.03 -36.48
CA HIS A 702 -7.98 4.28 -37.09
C HIS A 702 -7.77 3.58 -38.43
N GLY A 703 -8.78 2.90 -38.98
CA GLY A 703 -8.70 2.21 -40.27
C GLY A 703 -7.72 1.03 -40.29
N TRP A 704 -7.50 0.40 -39.13
CA TRP A 704 -6.56 -0.72 -38.99
C TRP A 704 -7.15 -2.06 -39.39
N LEU A 705 -8.47 -2.20 -39.30
CA LEU A 705 -9.20 -3.44 -39.57
C LEU A 705 -9.78 -3.44 -40.99
N GLU A 706 -9.69 -4.61 -41.63
CA GLU A 706 -10.43 -4.93 -42.85
C GLU A 706 -11.86 -5.33 -42.46
N GLU A 707 -12.86 -5.17 -43.33
CA GLU A 707 -14.27 -5.48 -43.01
C GLU A 707 -14.76 -4.82 -41.70
N GLN A 708 -14.53 -3.51 -41.57
CA GLN A 708 -14.74 -2.73 -40.34
C GLN A 708 -16.12 -2.92 -39.70
N ASP A 709 -17.17 -3.08 -40.50
CA ASP A 709 -18.54 -3.28 -40.03
C ASP A 709 -18.68 -4.50 -39.10
N LEU A 710 -17.94 -5.59 -39.36
CA LEU A 710 -17.97 -6.80 -38.53
C LEU A 710 -17.39 -6.56 -37.14
N TYR A 711 -16.37 -5.71 -37.05
CA TYR A 711 -15.72 -5.37 -35.79
C TYR A 711 -16.48 -4.28 -35.02
N LEU A 712 -17.10 -3.34 -35.75
CA LEU A 712 -18.03 -2.38 -35.19
C LEU A 712 -19.22 -3.09 -34.54
N GLU A 713 -19.86 -4.03 -35.25
CA GLU A 713 -20.96 -4.83 -34.71
C GLU A 713 -20.52 -5.62 -33.46
N ALA A 714 -19.34 -6.26 -33.52
CA ALA A 714 -18.80 -7.00 -32.38
C ALA A 714 -18.55 -6.09 -31.16
N ALA A 715 -18.00 -4.89 -31.35
CA ALA A 715 -17.77 -3.94 -30.28
C ALA A 715 -19.08 -3.45 -29.63
N VAL A 716 -20.07 -3.10 -30.44
CA VAL A 716 -21.39 -2.67 -29.97
C VAL A 716 -22.09 -3.77 -29.19
N ARG A 717 -22.16 -4.99 -29.75
CA ARG A 717 -22.74 -6.15 -29.05
C ARG A 717 -22.04 -6.47 -27.74
N GLY A 718 -20.71 -6.34 -27.69
CA GLY A 718 -19.95 -6.50 -26.46
C GLY A 718 -20.30 -5.47 -25.40
N TRP A 719 -20.48 -4.21 -25.80
CA TRP A 719 -20.86 -3.13 -24.89
C TRP A 719 -22.30 -3.30 -24.35
N GLU A 720 -23.22 -3.71 -25.21
CA GLU A 720 -24.58 -4.10 -24.81
C GLU A 720 -24.54 -5.24 -23.79
N GLY A 721 -23.81 -6.32 -24.07
CA GLY A 721 -23.63 -7.44 -23.15
C GLY A 721 -23.09 -7.00 -21.78
N LEU A 722 -22.09 -6.12 -21.74
CA LEU A 722 -21.52 -5.59 -20.50
C LEU A 722 -22.55 -4.80 -19.69
N THR A 723 -23.25 -3.88 -20.34
CA THR A 723 -24.22 -2.99 -19.68
C THR A 723 -25.52 -3.70 -19.26
N GLU A 724 -25.84 -4.83 -19.90
CA GLU A 724 -26.98 -5.67 -19.53
C GLU A 724 -26.68 -6.65 -18.40
N THR A 725 -25.45 -7.17 -18.33
CA THR A 725 -25.15 -8.34 -17.48
C THR A 725 -24.10 -8.11 -16.42
N CYS A 726 -23.20 -7.13 -16.61
CA CYS A 726 -22.03 -6.93 -15.76
C CYS A 726 -22.02 -5.58 -15.02
N ILE A 727 -22.82 -4.59 -15.43
CA ILE A 727 -22.88 -3.28 -14.77
C ILE A 727 -24.28 -3.02 -14.21
N ASP A 728 -24.38 -2.86 -12.89
CA ASP A 728 -25.64 -2.57 -12.23
C ASP A 728 -25.99 -1.06 -12.23
N LYS A 729 -27.22 -0.74 -11.85
CA LYS A 729 -27.74 0.64 -11.73
C LYS A 729 -26.99 1.53 -10.72
N HIS A 730 -26.13 0.96 -9.88
CA HIS A 730 -25.28 1.67 -8.94
C HIS A 730 -23.86 1.89 -9.47
N GLY A 731 -23.56 1.45 -10.69
CA GLY A 731 -22.25 1.51 -11.30
C GLY A 731 -21.27 0.47 -10.75
N ASN A 732 -21.75 -0.58 -10.06
CA ASN A 732 -20.90 -1.70 -9.70
C ASN A 732 -20.60 -2.56 -10.93
N VAL A 733 -19.38 -3.08 -11.01
CA VAL A 733 -18.91 -3.95 -12.08
C VAL A 733 -18.72 -5.37 -11.56
N TYR A 734 -19.43 -6.32 -12.16
CA TYR A 734 -19.44 -7.75 -11.87
C TYR A 734 -18.64 -8.52 -12.93
N GLY A 735 -18.36 -9.80 -12.67
CA GLY A 735 -17.72 -10.67 -13.66
C GLY A 735 -16.27 -10.34 -14.00
N VAL A 736 -15.60 -9.52 -13.18
CA VAL A 736 -14.17 -9.25 -13.32
C VAL A 736 -13.39 -10.34 -12.58
N CYS A 737 -12.67 -11.17 -13.32
CA CYS A 737 -11.88 -12.26 -12.75
C CYS A 737 -10.85 -11.71 -11.74
N ARG A 738 -10.67 -12.35 -10.58
CA ARG A 738 -9.64 -11.91 -9.60
C ARG A 738 -8.21 -12.18 -10.09
N GLY A 739 -7.22 -11.61 -9.41
CA GLY A 739 -5.80 -11.90 -9.69
C GLY A 739 -5.50 -13.41 -9.71
N SER A 740 -4.69 -13.85 -10.68
CA SER A 740 -4.53 -15.28 -11.01
C SER A 740 -3.09 -15.77 -10.94
N GLY A 741 -2.93 -17.07 -10.66
CA GLY A 741 -1.74 -17.82 -10.98
C GLY A 741 -1.80 -18.38 -12.41
N TYR A 742 -1.20 -19.55 -12.63
CA TYR A 742 -1.42 -20.31 -13.85
C TYR A 742 -1.55 -21.80 -13.57
N SER A 743 -2.14 -22.51 -14.52
CA SER A 743 -2.26 -23.96 -14.49
C SER A 743 -2.21 -24.52 -15.91
N PHE A 744 -1.82 -25.78 -16.03
CA PHE A 744 -2.00 -26.59 -17.25
C PHE A 744 -3.42 -27.19 -17.34
N ASN A 745 -4.23 -27.05 -16.28
CA ASN A 745 -5.60 -27.52 -16.24
C ASN A 745 -6.56 -26.34 -16.46
N LYS A 746 -7.36 -26.39 -17.53
CA LYS A 746 -8.38 -25.35 -17.80
C LYS A 746 -9.44 -25.24 -16.70
N LEU A 747 -9.69 -26.30 -15.92
CA LEU A 747 -10.65 -26.28 -14.81
C LEU A 747 -10.24 -25.30 -13.71
N TYR A 748 -8.93 -25.07 -13.50
CA TYR A 748 -8.47 -24.02 -12.60
C TYR A 748 -9.05 -22.65 -13.01
N TYR A 749 -8.96 -22.30 -14.30
CA TYR A 749 -9.45 -21.02 -14.81
C TYR A 749 -10.98 -20.93 -14.81
N LYS A 750 -11.66 -22.05 -15.05
CA LYS A 750 -13.13 -22.14 -15.17
C LYS A 750 -13.83 -22.20 -13.81
N GLU A 751 -13.30 -22.97 -12.87
CA GLU A 751 -14.00 -23.40 -11.65
C GLU A 751 -13.38 -22.84 -10.37
N GLU A 752 -12.06 -22.62 -10.33
CA GLU A 752 -11.37 -22.13 -9.11
C GLU A 752 -11.05 -20.62 -9.16
N LEU A 753 -10.87 -20.08 -10.37
CA LEU A 753 -10.52 -18.69 -10.60
C LEU A 753 -11.77 -17.84 -10.84
N ASP A 754 -12.46 -17.55 -9.74
CA ASP A 754 -13.71 -16.80 -9.73
C ASP A 754 -13.52 -15.28 -9.90
N TRP A 755 -14.62 -14.55 -10.03
CA TRP A 755 -14.67 -13.09 -10.14
C TRP A 755 -14.80 -12.38 -8.78
N GLN A 756 -14.50 -11.09 -8.77
CA GLN A 756 -14.68 -10.20 -7.61
C GLN A 756 -15.47 -8.95 -8.01
N LEU A 757 -16.40 -8.55 -7.15
CA LEU A 757 -17.20 -7.34 -7.34
C LEU A 757 -16.29 -6.10 -7.27
N ASN A 758 -16.41 -5.22 -8.26
CA ASN A 758 -15.63 -3.98 -8.36
C ASN A 758 -14.11 -4.20 -8.34
N ASP A 759 -13.66 -5.34 -8.84
CA ASP A 759 -12.25 -5.64 -8.91
C ASP A 759 -11.52 -4.63 -9.83
N THR A 760 -10.44 -4.05 -9.29
CA THR A 760 -9.63 -3.01 -9.94
C THR A 760 -8.97 -3.45 -11.25
N HIS A 761 -8.86 -4.74 -11.55
CA HIS A 761 -8.38 -5.21 -12.84
C HIS A 761 -9.35 -4.82 -13.99
N GLY A 762 -10.64 -4.62 -13.69
CA GLY A 762 -11.69 -4.39 -14.68
C GLY A 762 -12.20 -2.96 -14.77
N ILE A 763 -12.16 -2.17 -13.69
CA ILE A 763 -12.81 -0.85 -13.63
C ILE A 763 -12.29 0.08 -14.73
N GLY A 764 -10.97 0.26 -14.81
CA GLY A 764 -10.36 1.17 -15.78
C GLY A 764 -10.64 0.76 -17.22
N ILE A 765 -10.61 -0.54 -17.50
CA ILE A 765 -10.75 -1.03 -18.87
C ILE A 765 -12.19 -0.99 -19.37
N VAL A 766 -13.18 -1.20 -18.48
CA VAL A 766 -14.59 -0.94 -18.78
C VAL A 766 -14.82 0.53 -19.11
N LEU A 767 -14.19 1.45 -18.37
CA LEU A 767 -14.25 2.87 -18.67
C LEU A 767 -13.64 3.19 -20.05
N LEU A 768 -12.46 2.63 -20.35
CA LEU A 768 -11.79 2.84 -21.64
C LEU A 768 -12.62 2.28 -22.81
N ALA A 769 -13.23 1.10 -22.66
CA ALA A 769 -14.12 0.51 -23.65
C ALA A 769 -15.32 1.43 -23.94
N GLY A 770 -16.00 1.91 -22.90
CA GLY A 770 -17.11 2.84 -23.08
C GLY A 770 -16.70 4.19 -23.69
N ILE A 771 -15.47 4.65 -23.44
CA ILE A 771 -14.94 5.86 -24.09
C ILE A 771 -14.80 5.65 -25.60
N GLU A 772 -14.25 4.52 -26.04
CA GLU A 772 -14.14 4.20 -27.47
C GLU A 772 -15.52 4.05 -28.12
N ILE A 773 -16.53 3.52 -27.41
CA ILE A 773 -17.92 3.48 -27.89
C ILE A 773 -18.51 4.89 -28.06
N VAL A 774 -18.36 5.78 -27.07
CA VAL A 774 -18.80 7.19 -27.20
C VAL A 774 -18.16 7.86 -28.42
N GLN A 775 -16.90 7.53 -28.65
CA GLN A 775 -16.08 8.05 -29.73
C GLN A 775 -16.56 7.55 -31.10
N LEU A 776 -16.86 6.25 -31.24
CA LEU A 776 -17.51 5.69 -32.42
C LEU A 776 -18.88 6.32 -32.68
N GLU A 777 -19.73 6.41 -31.66
CA GLU A 777 -21.07 7.02 -31.77
C GLU A 777 -21.01 8.46 -32.29
N SER A 778 -19.97 9.21 -31.90
CA SER A 778 -19.81 10.61 -32.31
C SER A 778 -19.37 10.72 -33.78
N GLU A 779 -18.45 9.87 -34.23
CA GLU A 779 -17.95 9.85 -35.62
C GLU A 779 -18.96 9.29 -36.63
N LEU A 780 -19.93 8.49 -36.20
CA LEU A 780 -21.01 7.99 -37.07
C LEU A 780 -22.14 9.02 -37.28
N VAL A 781 -22.20 10.06 -36.44
CA VAL A 781 -23.21 11.14 -36.53
C VAL A 781 -22.69 12.33 -37.36
N GLU A 782 -21.37 12.49 -37.45
CA GLU A 782 -20.68 13.45 -38.33
C GLU A 782 -20.56 12.91 -39.76
#